data_AF-A0A6P0YJJ0-F1
#
_entry.id   AF-A0A6P0YJJ0-F1
#
_cell.length_a   1.000
_cell.length_b   1.000
_cell.length_c   1.000
_cell.angle_alpha   90.00
_cell.angle_beta   90.00
_cell.angle_gamma   90.00
#
_symmetry.space_group_name_H-M   'P 1'
#
loop_
_entity.id
_entity.type
_entity.pdbx_description
1 polymer ?
#
loop_
_entity_poly.entity_id
_entity_poly.type
_entity_poly.pdbx_seq_one_letter_code
_entity_poly.pdbx_strand_id
1 'polypeptide(L)'
;MLELINRYEHGFVSIPVILACREKGLFELIKQKKITHQQIAKVLGANTGHLQVALRMMQSLGWLSKNEVGEYSLTENSQAYLSIPEKILDLYNLPIESYLLGKEKPSILKSWIELSQQQWHINDITIADFLDGVLIIPIMLALHKHNLLAVDQEEKPLFSGVSPHIREELSTLFIAKGWAEKSSITVQKHSQKSNDYENNLCLTALGKFIVERILITGVTASYTPMLLQISDVLFGKSQTVFCRDEQGSESHIDRKLNVMSSGFQHQKFFADVDELILSIFNQLPYYEQPNYIVDMGCGDGTLLKRVYQVISTKSARGKVLDKYPVQMIGVDYNQASLQESALTLAGIPNLLMKGDIGNPQQMISDLRTHGIDEPEKILHIRSFLDHDRPFIPPQNLEAAKKRSQLSYSGVYVDSDGGLIPAQIMIQSLVEHLERWSSVVTKNGMMILEVHCLEPEVVNKFLDSSNNLHFDALQAFSSQHLVEADVFLSCAAEVGLFPKWEFSKRYPQNFPFSRITLNCFEKKPYKLRHPTIKDLPELIVLEELCWSENLRVDSEEIQRRILNFPQGQFVLELEDKIVGAIYSQRIERTEVLENRTFVEVPSLHTESGVVIQLLATNILPELQNQGLGDQLLEWMLQYCAVMGGVERVVGVTRCRNYPDYSPIPMAEYIHKKNESGLLVDQILRFHQIHGAKIQKVLPGYRPKDIENQGYGVLIEYDIHNRQRFDGVGVEKNQQEKVEIEEDVDEVVAGCVRTVMNKKCSFDSDRPLMEMGIESLELLELKYLLEKKLEVKIEPNFFFKYGTPKAIASYFKGETQAKHKNISELLPKIAQPEPKAEKTDSGFSAAQLENGIAIIGTACRFPGDADSPQKYWSLLCNGIDAITEVPLNRWDIEKYYNPDKNQPGKISSRYGGFISEVDKFDADFFHISPREAKYIDPQQRILLEENWKALENAGINPESLSGTETGVFVGIAFHDYEQLQ
;
A
#
# COMPACT_ATOMS: atom_id res chain seq x y z
N MET A 1 -7.08 0.43 12.71
CA MET A 1 -7.11 -1.05 12.59
C MET A 1 -5.84 -1.58 11.92
N LEU A 2 -5.42 -1.07 10.75
CA LEU A 2 -4.09 -1.41 10.20
C LEU A 2 -2.94 -1.03 11.15
N GLU A 3 -3.07 0.11 11.85
CA GLU A 3 -2.12 0.51 12.91
C GLU A 3 -1.90 -0.60 13.95
N LEU A 4 -2.95 -1.35 14.32
CA LEU A 4 -2.86 -2.43 15.29
C LEU A 4 -2.10 -3.65 14.74
N ILE A 5 -2.38 -4.05 13.49
CA ILE A 5 -1.64 -5.12 12.81
C ILE A 5 -0.16 -4.75 12.71
N ASN A 6 0.15 -3.51 12.32
CA ASN A 6 1.52 -3.02 12.27
C ASN A 6 2.21 -3.12 13.63
N ARG A 7 1.56 -2.70 14.72
CA ARG A 7 2.09 -2.85 16.09
C ARG A 7 2.34 -4.31 16.47
N TYR A 8 1.47 -5.22 16.05
CA TYR A 8 1.67 -6.65 16.29
C TYR A 8 2.94 -7.16 15.60
N GLU A 9 3.15 -6.80 14.33
CA GLU A 9 4.36 -7.16 13.60
C GLU A 9 5.62 -6.49 14.19
N HIS A 10 5.51 -5.22 14.59
CA HIS A 10 6.57 -4.49 15.29
C HIS A 10 7.02 -5.24 16.53
N GLY A 11 6.08 -5.61 17.40
CA GLY A 11 6.35 -6.37 18.62
C GLY A 11 6.92 -7.77 18.37
N PHE A 12 6.41 -8.46 17.34
CA PHE A 12 6.89 -9.78 16.95
C PHE A 12 8.37 -9.81 16.55
N VAL A 13 8.94 -8.67 16.15
CA VAL A 13 10.38 -8.59 15.84
C VAL A 13 11.15 -7.89 16.94
N SER A 14 10.61 -6.80 17.49
CA SER A 14 11.34 -5.99 18.46
C SER A 14 11.48 -6.64 19.82
N ILE A 15 10.47 -7.39 20.30
CA ILE A 15 10.48 -7.97 21.65
C ILE A 15 11.66 -8.95 21.86
N PRO A 16 11.91 -9.93 20.96
CA PRO A 16 13.10 -10.79 21.05
C PRO A 16 14.41 -10.01 21.06
N VAL A 17 14.53 -8.99 20.20
CA VAL A 17 15.73 -8.16 20.09
C VAL A 17 15.97 -7.37 21.39
N ILE A 18 14.92 -6.72 21.92
CA ILE A 18 14.98 -5.94 23.16
C ILE A 18 15.42 -6.83 24.32
N LEU A 19 14.84 -8.03 24.45
CA LEU A 19 15.17 -8.96 25.52
C LEU A 19 16.60 -9.47 25.43
N ALA A 20 17.07 -9.85 24.23
CA ALA A 20 18.45 -10.28 24.03
C ALA A 20 19.45 -9.14 24.36
N CYS A 21 19.15 -7.91 23.96
CA CYS A 21 19.96 -6.73 24.31
C CYS A 21 19.95 -6.44 25.81
N ARG A 22 18.79 -6.61 26.47
CA ARG A 22 18.65 -6.40 27.91
C ARG A 22 19.45 -7.43 28.71
N GLU A 23 19.34 -8.71 28.36
CA GLU A 23 20.07 -9.80 29.00
C GLU A 23 21.59 -9.61 28.91
N LYS A 24 22.09 -9.13 27.75
CA LYS A 24 23.51 -8.80 27.58
C LYS A 24 23.95 -7.50 28.23
N GLY A 25 23.04 -6.72 28.83
CA GLY A 25 23.37 -5.48 29.53
C GLY A 25 23.62 -4.28 28.63
N LEU A 26 23.07 -4.25 27.41
CA LEU A 26 23.22 -3.12 26.48
C LEU A 26 22.73 -1.81 27.09
N PHE A 27 21.52 -1.81 27.65
CA PHE A 27 20.90 -0.60 28.20
C PHE A 27 21.68 -0.05 29.40
N GLU A 28 22.16 -0.93 30.30
CA GLU A 28 22.98 -0.52 31.44
C GLU A 28 24.33 0.08 31.00
N LEU A 29 24.94 -0.47 29.95
CA LEU A 29 26.17 0.05 29.38
C LEU A 29 26.00 1.47 28.83
N ILE A 30 24.92 1.73 28.07
CA ILE A 30 24.63 3.05 27.48
C ILE A 30 24.19 4.05 28.57
N LYS A 31 23.48 3.60 29.60
CA LYS A 31 23.06 4.44 30.74
C LYS A 31 24.25 5.01 31.51
N GLN A 32 25.34 4.25 31.65
CA GLN A 32 26.51 4.66 32.41
C GLN A 32 27.35 5.73 31.71
N LYS A 33 27.43 5.70 30.37
CA LYS A 33 28.24 6.63 29.60
C LYS A 33 27.80 6.68 28.13
N LYS A 34 28.08 7.81 27.49
CA LYS A 34 28.05 7.91 26.02
C LYS A 34 29.07 6.94 25.43
N ILE A 35 28.65 6.14 24.46
CA ILE A 35 29.46 5.04 23.93
C ILE A 35 29.17 4.83 22.43
N THR A 36 30.21 4.58 21.65
CA THR A 36 30.11 4.33 20.20
C THR A 36 29.73 2.88 19.90
N HIS A 37 29.19 2.64 18.70
CA HIS A 37 28.87 1.28 18.21
C HIS A 37 30.04 0.28 18.36
N GLN A 38 31.25 0.66 17.95
CA GLN A 38 32.43 -0.21 18.03
C GLN A 38 32.79 -0.57 19.48
N GLN A 39 32.63 0.38 20.40
CA GLN A 39 32.89 0.14 21.82
C GLN A 39 31.82 -0.77 22.43
N ILE A 40 30.54 -0.59 22.07
CA ILE A 40 29.46 -1.49 22.49
C ILE A 40 29.75 -2.92 22.02
N ALA A 41 30.04 -3.09 20.72
CA ALA A 41 30.32 -4.40 20.14
C ALA A 41 31.48 -5.11 20.85
N LYS A 42 32.56 -4.37 21.13
CA LYS A 42 33.73 -4.91 21.85
C LYS A 42 33.42 -5.31 23.29
N VAL A 43 32.65 -4.50 24.03
CA VAL A 43 32.33 -4.77 25.44
C VAL A 43 31.36 -5.94 25.57
N LEU A 44 30.38 -6.05 24.68
CA LEU A 44 29.34 -7.06 24.74
C LEU A 44 29.67 -8.34 23.95
N GLY A 45 30.77 -8.35 23.19
CA GLY A 45 31.10 -9.46 22.28
C GLY A 45 30.07 -9.62 21.16
N ALA A 46 29.51 -8.51 20.67
CA ALA A 46 28.42 -8.53 19.70
C ALA A 46 28.92 -8.59 18.24
N ASN A 47 28.14 -9.23 17.38
CA ASN A 47 28.30 -9.18 15.93
C ASN A 47 27.97 -7.76 15.45
N THR A 48 28.98 -7.07 14.92
CA THR A 48 28.92 -5.63 14.66
C THR A 48 27.77 -5.23 13.73
N GLY A 49 27.47 -6.01 12.68
CA GLY A 49 26.39 -5.74 11.75
C GLY A 49 25.03 -5.88 12.42
N HIS A 50 24.76 -7.04 13.01
CA HIS A 50 23.50 -7.31 13.70
C HIS A 50 23.26 -6.38 14.90
N LEU A 51 24.31 -6.00 15.64
CA LEU A 51 24.21 -4.98 16.69
C LEU A 51 23.74 -3.63 16.12
N GLN A 52 24.26 -3.22 14.96
CA GLN A 52 23.84 -1.96 14.33
C GLN A 52 22.34 -2.00 13.95
N VAL A 53 21.82 -3.16 13.53
CA VAL A 53 20.38 -3.37 13.28
C VAL A 53 19.58 -3.15 14.57
N ALA A 54 20.00 -3.76 15.68
CA ALA A 54 19.35 -3.58 16.97
C ALA A 54 19.39 -2.11 17.44
N LEU A 55 20.53 -1.44 17.32
CA LEU A 55 20.65 -0.02 17.69
C LEU A 55 19.74 0.87 16.82
N ARG A 56 19.67 0.62 15.51
CA ARG A 56 18.77 1.32 14.58
C ARG A 56 17.30 1.13 14.96
N MET A 57 16.91 -0.09 15.33
CA MET A 57 15.55 -0.37 15.81
C MET A 57 15.22 0.44 17.07
N MET A 58 16.13 0.50 18.05
CA MET A 58 15.92 1.30 19.26
C MET A 58 15.89 2.81 18.99
N GLN A 59 16.65 3.30 18.00
CA GLN A 59 16.53 4.69 17.54
C GLN A 59 15.16 4.95 16.90
N SER A 60 14.64 3.98 16.13
CA SER A 60 13.32 4.07 15.49
C SER A 60 12.17 4.03 16.51
N LEU A 61 12.37 3.36 17.65
CA LEU A 61 11.48 3.45 18.83
C LEU A 61 11.63 4.75 19.61
N GLY A 62 12.61 5.59 19.25
CA GLY A 62 12.93 6.82 19.97
C GLY A 62 13.55 6.55 21.35
N TRP A 63 14.08 5.35 21.60
CA TRP A 63 14.72 4.96 22.87
C TRP A 63 16.21 5.32 22.91
N LEU A 64 16.82 5.49 21.74
CA LEU A 64 18.21 5.91 21.61
C LEU A 64 18.33 7.18 20.77
N SER A 65 19.22 8.08 21.19
CA SER A 65 19.73 9.18 20.38
C SER A 65 21.20 8.92 20.01
N LYS A 66 21.63 9.40 18.85
CA LYS A 66 23.01 9.32 18.36
C LYS A 66 23.52 10.74 18.09
N ASN A 67 24.69 11.09 18.61
CA ASN A 67 25.31 12.40 18.33
C ASN A 67 26.16 12.39 17.05
N GLU A 68 26.69 13.56 16.66
CA GLU A 68 27.54 13.74 15.46
C GLU A 68 28.80 12.85 15.45
N VAL A 69 29.34 12.51 16.63
CA VAL A 69 30.53 11.64 16.76
C VAL A 69 30.15 10.15 16.80
N GLY A 70 28.86 9.83 16.70
CA GLY A 70 28.33 8.47 16.64
C GLY A 70 28.19 7.77 17.99
N GLU A 71 28.14 8.52 19.08
CA GLU A 71 27.89 7.99 20.43
C GLU A 71 26.39 7.90 20.71
N TYR A 72 26.00 6.79 21.34
CA TYR A 72 24.63 6.50 21.74
C TYR A 72 24.34 6.96 23.17
N SER A 73 23.12 7.47 23.38
CA SER A 73 22.54 7.78 24.71
C SER A 73 21.09 7.31 24.78
N LEU A 74 20.63 6.89 25.95
CA LEU A 74 19.20 6.60 26.20
C LEU A 74 18.40 7.88 26.24
N THR A 75 17.16 7.81 25.76
CA THR A 75 16.16 8.88 25.88
C THR A 75 15.23 8.61 27.06
N GLU A 76 14.35 9.56 27.38
CA GLU A 76 13.33 9.39 28.42
C GLU A 76 12.32 8.28 28.08
N ASN A 77 12.10 8.03 26.78
CA ASN A 77 11.15 7.03 26.28
C ASN A 77 11.63 5.58 26.46
N SER A 78 12.90 5.37 26.85
CA SER A 78 13.44 4.01 26.94
C SER A 78 12.94 3.22 28.15
N GLN A 79 12.23 3.82 29.12
CA GLN A 79 11.89 3.13 30.39
C GLN A 79 11.08 1.84 30.20
N ALA A 80 10.32 1.74 29.11
CA ALA A 80 9.44 0.60 28.86
C ALA A 80 10.17 -0.74 28.66
N TYR A 81 11.47 -0.76 28.31
CA TYR A 81 12.22 -2.01 28.16
C TYR A 81 12.30 -2.82 29.46
N LEU A 82 12.19 -2.16 30.63
CA LEU A 82 12.23 -2.80 31.95
C LEU A 82 10.94 -3.57 32.26
N SER A 83 9.82 -3.16 31.66
CA SER A 83 8.50 -3.74 31.92
C SER A 83 8.21 -5.00 31.10
N ILE A 84 9.04 -5.31 30.09
CA ILE A 84 8.83 -6.46 29.19
C ILE A 84 9.15 -7.78 29.93
N PRO A 85 8.21 -8.74 30.04
CA PRO A 85 8.44 -10.00 30.74
C PRO A 85 9.29 -10.96 29.91
N GLU A 86 10.31 -11.60 30.51
CA GLU A 86 11.23 -12.52 29.79
C GLU A 86 10.52 -13.76 29.25
N LYS A 87 9.55 -14.26 30.01
CA LYS A 87 8.76 -15.45 29.65
C LYS A 87 7.97 -15.30 28.36
N ILE A 88 7.80 -14.07 27.83
CA ILE A 88 7.09 -13.85 26.56
C ILE A 88 7.72 -14.62 25.40
N LEU A 89 9.03 -14.92 25.46
CA LEU A 89 9.72 -15.68 24.42
C LEU A 89 9.28 -17.14 24.33
N ASP A 90 8.68 -17.68 25.39
CA ASP A 90 8.12 -19.03 25.39
C ASP A 90 7.00 -19.16 24.32
N LEU A 91 6.34 -18.06 23.95
CA LEU A 91 5.28 -18.02 22.94
C LEU A 91 5.76 -18.41 21.53
N TYR A 92 7.02 -18.12 21.17
CA TYR A 92 7.58 -18.51 19.87
C TYR A 92 7.77 -20.02 19.73
N ASN A 93 7.89 -20.74 20.86
CA ASN A 93 8.07 -22.19 20.90
C ASN A 93 6.75 -22.93 21.18
N LEU A 94 5.63 -22.22 21.33
CA LEU A 94 4.36 -22.89 21.61
C LEU A 94 3.93 -23.72 20.39
N PRO A 95 3.57 -25.00 20.59
CA PRO A 95 3.11 -25.87 19.52
C PRO A 95 1.65 -25.58 19.16
N ILE A 96 1.36 -24.35 18.69
CA ILE A 96 0.00 -23.85 18.44
C ILE A 96 -0.77 -24.77 17.49
N GLU A 97 -0.16 -25.24 16.40
CA GLU A 97 -0.82 -26.15 15.45
C GLU A 97 -1.23 -27.48 16.12
N SER A 98 -0.30 -28.12 16.84
CA SER A 98 -0.60 -29.35 17.59
C SER A 98 -1.63 -29.12 18.69
N TYR A 99 -1.59 -27.96 19.34
CA TYR A 99 -2.56 -27.56 20.35
C TYR A 99 -3.96 -27.43 19.75
N LEU A 100 -4.13 -26.73 18.63
CA LEU A 100 -5.43 -26.61 17.93
C LEU A 100 -5.99 -27.98 17.51
N LEU A 101 -5.11 -28.93 17.17
CA LEU A 101 -5.47 -30.32 16.85
C LEU A 101 -5.73 -31.21 18.09
N GLY A 102 -5.69 -30.65 19.30
CA GLY A 102 -5.97 -31.37 20.55
C GLY A 102 -4.88 -32.36 20.98
N LYS A 103 -3.66 -32.24 20.45
CA LYS A 103 -2.53 -33.14 20.77
C LYS A 103 -1.74 -32.72 22.01
N GLU A 104 -1.98 -31.51 22.50
CA GLU A 104 -1.26 -30.90 23.61
C GLU A 104 -2.13 -30.80 24.88
N LYS A 105 -1.51 -30.40 25.99
CA LYS A 105 -2.24 -30.21 27.26
C LYS A 105 -3.31 -29.11 27.12
N PRO A 106 -4.49 -29.26 27.74
CA PRO A 106 -5.46 -28.17 27.89
C PRO A 106 -4.85 -26.97 28.64
N SER A 107 -5.29 -25.74 28.38
CA SER A 107 -4.90 -24.50 29.11
C SER A 107 -3.50 -23.94 28.85
N ILE A 108 -2.84 -24.27 27.73
CA ILE A 108 -1.53 -23.68 27.40
C ILE A 108 -1.62 -22.17 27.12
N LEU A 109 -2.75 -21.67 26.60
CA LEU A 109 -2.92 -20.25 26.25
C LEU A 109 -3.56 -19.42 27.36
N LYS A 110 -4.32 -20.05 28.26
CA LYS A 110 -5.11 -19.39 29.31
C LYS A 110 -4.37 -18.27 30.04
N SER A 111 -3.18 -18.54 30.59
CA SER A 111 -2.41 -17.53 31.34
C SER A 111 -1.96 -16.35 30.47
N TRP A 112 -1.67 -16.61 29.19
CA TRP A 112 -1.28 -15.57 28.24
C TRP A 112 -2.45 -14.70 27.82
N ILE A 113 -3.63 -15.31 27.66
CA ILE A 113 -4.89 -14.59 27.39
C ILE A 113 -5.26 -13.70 28.57
N GLU A 114 -5.12 -14.19 29.81
CA GLU A 114 -5.35 -13.38 31.02
C GLU A 114 -4.40 -12.18 31.12
N LEU A 115 -3.12 -12.36 30.80
CA LEU A 115 -2.15 -11.25 30.73
C LEU A 115 -2.52 -10.23 29.64
N SER A 116 -2.89 -10.71 28.46
CA SER A 116 -3.32 -9.88 27.34
C SER A 116 -4.58 -9.06 27.66
N GLN A 117 -5.53 -9.62 28.43
CA GLN A 117 -6.70 -8.89 28.96
C GLN A 117 -6.34 -7.78 29.93
N GLN A 118 -5.27 -7.98 30.70
CA GLN A 118 -4.77 -7.04 31.70
C GLN A 118 -3.73 -6.07 31.13
N GLN A 119 -3.65 -5.97 29.78
CA GLN A 119 -2.66 -5.15 29.07
C GLN A 119 -1.23 -5.43 29.53
N TRP A 120 -0.94 -6.69 29.86
CA TRP A 120 0.36 -7.15 30.36
C TRP A 120 0.84 -6.45 31.64
N HIS A 121 -0.06 -5.74 32.34
CA HIS A 121 0.27 -4.81 33.43
C HIS A 121 1.23 -3.67 33.03
N ILE A 122 1.20 -3.27 31.76
CA ILE A 122 2.03 -2.21 31.20
C ILE A 122 1.17 -1.00 30.86
N ASN A 123 1.56 0.18 31.34
CA ASN A 123 0.84 1.44 31.07
C ASN A 123 1.05 1.95 29.64
N ASP A 124 2.18 1.59 29.02
CA ASP A 124 2.47 1.91 27.62
C ASP A 124 1.67 1.00 26.69
N ILE A 125 0.62 1.55 26.10
CA ILE A 125 -0.30 0.84 25.21
C ILE A 125 0.43 0.28 23.99
N THR A 126 1.42 1.00 23.44
CA THR A 126 2.18 0.53 22.28
C THR A 126 2.97 -0.72 22.63
N ILE A 127 3.60 -0.75 23.80
CA ILE A 127 4.33 -1.93 24.26
C ILE A 127 3.39 -3.07 24.64
N ALA A 128 2.22 -2.78 25.20
CA ALA A 128 1.19 -3.80 25.42
C ALA A 128 0.73 -4.44 24.10
N ASP A 129 0.51 -3.63 23.05
CA ASP A 129 0.18 -4.10 21.70
C ASP A 129 1.34 -4.92 21.10
N PHE A 130 2.59 -4.53 21.35
CA PHE A 130 3.75 -5.31 20.88
C PHE A 130 3.79 -6.71 21.49
N LEU A 131 3.50 -6.84 22.80
CA LEU A 131 3.42 -8.13 23.47
C LEU A 131 2.23 -8.96 22.97
N ASP A 132 1.10 -8.31 22.70
CA ASP A 132 -0.04 -8.93 22.05
C ASP A 132 0.32 -9.52 20.68
N GLY A 133 1.16 -8.84 19.89
CA GLY A 133 1.64 -9.35 18.61
C GLY A 133 2.33 -10.70 18.70
N VAL A 134 3.17 -10.89 19.74
CA VAL A 134 3.87 -12.16 20.01
C VAL A 134 2.89 -13.30 20.29
N LEU A 135 1.78 -13.01 20.95
CA LEU A 135 0.73 -13.99 21.24
C LEU A 135 -0.19 -14.25 20.03
N ILE A 136 -0.63 -13.19 19.37
CA ILE A 136 -1.73 -13.20 18.41
C ILE A 136 -1.30 -13.77 17.07
N ILE A 137 -0.14 -13.37 16.54
CA ILE A 137 0.28 -13.72 15.17
C ILE A 137 0.34 -15.24 14.98
N PRO A 138 1.01 -16.03 15.84
CA PRO A 138 1.06 -17.49 15.70
C PRO A 138 -0.33 -18.13 15.79
N ILE A 139 -1.17 -17.67 16.71
CA ILE A 139 -2.54 -18.18 16.89
C ILE A 139 -3.36 -17.95 15.63
N MET A 140 -3.40 -16.71 15.15
CA MET A 140 -4.26 -16.33 14.02
C MET A 140 -3.80 -16.97 12.70
N LEU A 141 -2.49 -17.08 12.46
CA LEU A 141 -1.97 -17.81 11.28
C LEU A 141 -2.31 -19.30 11.33
N ALA A 142 -2.20 -19.94 12.49
CA ALA A 142 -2.57 -21.35 12.65
C ALA A 142 -4.08 -21.56 12.48
N LEU A 143 -4.91 -20.67 13.02
CA LEU A 143 -6.36 -20.70 12.83
C LEU A 143 -6.74 -20.52 11.35
N HIS A 144 -6.07 -19.62 10.63
CA HIS A 144 -6.26 -19.42 9.19
C HIS A 144 -5.86 -20.67 8.40
N LYS A 145 -4.66 -21.23 8.66
CA LYS A 145 -4.13 -22.44 8.00
C LYS A 145 -5.07 -23.64 8.10
N HIS A 146 -5.78 -23.78 9.23
CA HIS A 146 -6.72 -24.87 9.48
C HIS A 146 -8.18 -24.53 9.12
N ASN A 147 -8.43 -23.39 8.47
CA ASN A 147 -9.77 -22.91 8.12
C ASN A 147 -10.72 -22.80 9.33
N LEU A 148 -10.18 -22.48 10.51
CA LEU A 148 -10.94 -22.36 11.77
C LEU A 148 -11.53 -20.94 11.99
N LEU A 149 -11.22 -20.02 11.08
CA LEU A 149 -11.73 -18.65 11.02
C LEU A 149 -12.85 -18.47 9.97
N ALA A 150 -13.11 -19.49 9.16
CA ALA A 150 -14.10 -19.45 8.09
C ALA A 150 -15.51 -19.45 8.68
N VAL A 151 -16.32 -18.48 8.28
CA VAL A 151 -17.77 -18.48 8.50
C VAL A 151 -18.41 -18.83 7.16
N ASP A 152 -18.31 -20.10 6.75
CA ASP A 152 -19.07 -20.58 5.60
C ASP A 152 -20.56 -20.55 5.94
N GLN A 153 -21.40 -20.31 4.92
CA GLN A 153 -22.87 -20.31 5.00
C GLN A 153 -23.48 -21.69 5.37
N GLU A 154 -22.64 -22.68 5.71
CA GLU A 154 -23.04 -23.98 6.26
C GLU A 154 -22.68 -24.07 7.75
N GLU A 155 -23.56 -23.60 8.64
CA GLU A 155 -23.72 -24.00 10.06
C GLU A 155 -22.45 -24.35 10.88
N LYS A 156 -21.27 -23.78 10.60
CA LYS A 156 -20.03 -24.03 11.34
C LYS A 156 -19.74 -22.85 12.25
N PRO A 157 -19.93 -23.00 13.58
CA PRO A 157 -19.54 -21.97 14.53
C PRO A 157 -18.05 -21.63 14.40
N LEU A 158 -17.68 -20.41 14.79
CA LEU A 158 -16.27 -20.02 14.94
C LEU A 158 -15.53 -21.08 15.79
N PHE A 159 -14.36 -21.52 15.34
CA PHE A 159 -13.61 -22.63 15.95
C PHE A 159 -14.35 -23.99 15.95
N SER A 160 -15.21 -24.23 14.97
CA SER A 160 -15.73 -25.57 14.72
C SER A 160 -14.57 -26.52 14.37
N GLY A 161 -14.51 -27.67 15.04
CA GLY A 161 -13.43 -28.65 14.84
C GLY A 161 -12.32 -28.66 15.89
N VAL A 162 -12.25 -27.68 16.81
CA VAL A 162 -11.39 -27.77 18.01
C VAL A 162 -12.16 -28.27 19.23
N SER A 163 -11.43 -28.79 20.23
CA SER A 163 -12.02 -29.31 21.48
C SER A 163 -12.76 -28.20 22.28
N PRO A 164 -13.77 -28.53 23.11
CA PRO A 164 -14.53 -27.53 23.85
C PRO A 164 -13.68 -26.61 24.73
N HIS A 165 -12.64 -27.16 25.37
CA HIS A 165 -11.71 -26.42 26.21
C HIS A 165 -10.90 -25.40 25.41
N ILE A 166 -10.37 -25.80 24.24
CA ILE A 166 -9.64 -24.90 23.34
C ILE A 166 -10.58 -23.81 22.79
N ARG A 167 -11.82 -24.21 22.44
CA ARG A 167 -12.84 -23.28 21.96
C ARG A 167 -13.12 -22.20 23.00
N GLU A 168 -13.23 -22.54 24.28
CA GLU A 168 -13.45 -21.58 25.37
C GLU A 168 -12.29 -20.58 25.51
N GLU A 169 -11.04 -21.05 25.44
CA GLU A 169 -9.85 -20.18 25.47
C GLU A 169 -9.84 -19.19 24.29
N LEU A 170 -10.03 -19.69 23.06
CA LEU A 170 -10.07 -18.85 21.85
C LEU A 170 -11.24 -17.87 21.87
N SER A 171 -12.41 -18.30 22.35
CA SER A 171 -13.58 -17.45 22.54
C SER A 171 -13.29 -16.30 23.50
N THR A 172 -12.62 -16.60 24.61
CA THR A 172 -12.24 -15.63 25.62
C THR A 172 -11.28 -14.59 25.05
N LEU A 173 -10.30 -15.01 24.25
CA LEU A 173 -9.39 -14.11 23.55
C LEU A 173 -10.14 -13.20 22.56
N PHE A 174 -10.96 -13.78 21.68
CA PHE A 174 -11.65 -13.02 20.63
C PHE A 174 -12.66 -12.02 21.21
N ILE A 175 -13.38 -12.40 22.28
CA ILE A 175 -14.28 -11.47 22.99
C ILE A 175 -13.46 -10.35 23.64
N ALA A 176 -12.36 -10.68 24.32
CA ALA A 176 -11.52 -9.68 24.99
C ALA A 176 -10.91 -8.66 24.00
N LYS A 177 -10.60 -9.09 22.78
CA LYS A 177 -10.10 -8.20 21.72
C LYS A 177 -11.21 -7.49 20.94
N GLY A 178 -12.48 -7.73 21.28
CA GLY A 178 -13.63 -7.17 20.58
C GLY A 178 -13.78 -7.70 19.15
N TRP A 179 -13.18 -8.85 18.84
CA TRP A 179 -13.22 -9.50 17.51
C TRP A 179 -14.43 -10.40 17.34
N ALA A 180 -15.00 -10.88 18.44
CA ALA A 180 -16.22 -11.66 18.41
C ALA A 180 -17.15 -11.30 19.58
N GLU A 181 -18.44 -11.56 19.39
CA GLU A 181 -19.49 -11.37 20.39
C GLU A 181 -20.38 -12.60 20.48
N LYS A 182 -21.06 -12.77 21.62
CA LYS A 182 -21.99 -13.90 21.83
C LYS A 182 -23.30 -13.61 21.09
N SER A 183 -23.70 -14.51 20.20
CA SER A 183 -24.98 -14.43 19.48
C SER A 183 -26.16 -14.64 20.44
N SER A 184 -27.17 -13.79 20.35
CA SER A 184 -28.40 -13.87 21.16
C SER A 184 -29.47 -14.80 20.55
N ILE A 185 -29.19 -15.47 19.43
CA ILE A 185 -30.18 -16.23 18.67
C ILE A 185 -30.31 -17.65 19.24
N THR A 186 -31.41 -17.89 19.98
CA THR A 186 -31.82 -19.21 20.46
C THR A 186 -32.43 -20.00 19.29
N VAL A 187 -31.64 -20.89 18.67
CA VAL A 187 -32.18 -21.83 17.68
C VAL A 187 -32.90 -22.95 18.40
N GLN A 188 -34.24 -22.92 18.44
CA GLN A 188 -35.04 -24.10 18.80
C GLN A 188 -34.96 -25.12 17.66
N LYS A 189 -34.04 -26.10 17.73
CA LYS A 189 -34.10 -27.30 16.88
C LYS A 189 -34.92 -28.39 17.58
N HIS A 190 -36.05 -28.75 16.98
CA HIS A 190 -36.75 -30.00 17.26
C HIS A 190 -35.92 -31.20 16.78
N SER A 191 -34.95 -31.63 17.59
CA SER A 191 -34.43 -33.00 17.51
C SER A 191 -33.72 -33.36 18.80
N GLN A 192 -34.31 -34.32 19.53
CA GLN A 192 -33.67 -34.98 20.65
C GLN A 192 -32.43 -35.74 20.16
N LYS A 193 -31.23 -35.17 20.37
CA LYS A 193 -30.01 -35.86 20.87
C LYS A 193 -28.82 -34.86 20.90
N SER A 194 -28.05 -34.97 21.99
CA SER A 194 -26.82 -34.27 22.42
C SER A 194 -26.93 -32.79 22.84
N ASN A 195 -26.53 -32.56 24.11
CA ASN A 195 -26.42 -31.30 24.85
C ASN A 195 -25.20 -30.45 24.44
N ASP A 196 -25.01 -30.10 23.17
CA ASP A 196 -23.98 -29.10 22.76
C ASP A 196 -24.66 -27.77 22.43
N TYR A 197 -25.35 -27.21 23.44
CA TYR A 197 -25.95 -25.88 23.39
C TYR A 197 -25.15 -24.94 24.30
N GLU A 198 -24.07 -24.34 23.81
CA GLU A 198 -23.45 -23.13 24.41
C GLU A 198 -22.30 -22.63 23.52
N ASN A 199 -22.26 -21.33 23.22
CA ASN A 199 -21.27 -20.58 22.41
C ASN A 199 -21.47 -20.56 20.87
N ASN A 200 -22.58 -19.98 20.40
CA ASN A 200 -22.60 -19.36 19.08
C ASN A 200 -21.89 -17.99 19.14
N LEU A 201 -20.63 -17.93 18.70
CA LEU A 201 -19.87 -16.68 18.52
C LEU A 201 -19.98 -16.16 17.09
N CYS A 202 -20.14 -14.84 16.95
CA CYS A 202 -20.11 -14.16 15.67
C CYS A 202 -18.95 -13.15 15.63
N LEU A 203 -18.25 -13.06 14.50
CA LEU A 203 -17.20 -12.05 14.31
C LEU A 203 -17.83 -10.66 14.22
N THR A 204 -17.26 -9.71 14.97
CA THR A 204 -17.56 -8.27 14.82
C THR A 204 -16.95 -7.74 13.52
N ALA A 205 -17.26 -6.50 13.14
CA ALA A 205 -16.62 -5.84 12.00
C ALA A 205 -15.08 -5.79 12.15
N LEU A 206 -14.59 -5.52 13.37
CA LEU A 206 -13.16 -5.55 13.69
C LEU A 206 -12.58 -6.96 13.54
N GLY A 207 -13.29 -7.98 14.02
CA GLY A 207 -12.84 -9.37 13.88
C GLY A 207 -12.73 -9.80 12.43
N LYS A 208 -13.73 -9.49 11.60
CA LYS A 208 -13.69 -9.75 10.15
C LYS A 208 -12.49 -9.07 9.49
N PHE A 209 -12.27 -7.79 9.82
CA PHE A 209 -11.15 -7.01 9.28
C PHE A 209 -9.79 -7.65 9.59
N ILE A 210 -9.58 -8.11 10.84
CA ILE A 210 -8.34 -8.76 11.27
C ILE A 210 -8.18 -10.13 10.60
N VAL A 211 -9.25 -10.93 10.54
CA VAL A 211 -9.24 -12.27 9.92
C VAL A 211 -8.89 -12.21 8.43
N GLU A 212 -9.47 -11.26 7.69
CA GLU A 212 -9.20 -11.07 6.25
C GLU A 212 -7.75 -10.65 5.95
N ARG A 213 -7.05 -10.05 6.92
CA ARG A 213 -5.73 -9.42 6.72
C ARG A 213 -4.60 -10.11 7.46
N ILE A 214 -4.87 -11.19 8.20
CA ILE A 214 -3.82 -11.85 8.98
C ILE A 214 -2.69 -12.42 8.12
N LEU A 215 -2.96 -12.84 6.88
CA LEU A 215 -1.92 -13.35 5.98
C LEU A 215 -0.79 -12.34 5.73
N ILE A 216 -1.04 -11.04 5.91
CA ILE A 216 -0.01 -9.98 5.84
C ILE A 216 1.10 -10.26 6.86
N THR A 217 0.78 -10.71 8.07
CA THR A 217 1.76 -10.97 9.13
C THR A 217 2.59 -12.24 8.87
N GLY A 218 2.24 -13.04 7.86
CA GLY A 218 2.93 -14.30 7.56
C GLY A 218 4.36 -14.10 7.05
N VAL A 219 4.66 -12.97 6.37
CA VAL A 219 6.05 -12.62 6.01
C VAL A 219 6.87 -12.44 7.29
N THR A 220 6.39 -11.62 8.22
CA THR A 220 7.04 -11.40 9.52
C THR A 220 7.18 -12.71 10.31
N ALA A 221 6.11 -13.51 10.39
CA ALA A 221 6.10 -14.77 11.12
C ALA A 221 7.03 -15.84 10.52
N SER A 222 7.29 -15.78 9.21
CA SER A 222 8.20 -16.74 8.55
C SER A 222 9.63 -16.68 9.09
N TYR A 223 10.04 -15.56 9.71
CA TYR A 223 11.35 -15.40 10.34
C TYR A 223 11.43 -15.88 11.79
N THR A 224 10.38 -16.54 12.31
CA THR A 224 10.38 -17.15 13.65
C THR A 224 11.64 -18.00 13.94
N PRO A 225 12.16 -18.85 13.01
CA PRO A 225 13.38 -19.62 13.26
C PRO A 225 14.63 -18.77 13.54
N MET A 226 14.76 -17.61 12.88
CA MET A 226 15.82 -16.64 13.14
C MET A 226 15.60 -15.91 14.48
N LEU A 227 14.37 -15.45 14.73
CA LEU A 227 14.03 -14.68 15.93
C LEU A 227 14.19 -15.50 17.22
N LEU A 228 13.92 -16.80 17.17
CA LEU A 228 14.21 -17.74 18.27
C LEU A 228 15.70 -17.81 18.64
N GLN A 229 16.57 -17.53 17.67
CA GLN A 229 18.03 -17.58 17.81
C GLN A 229 18.66 -16.18 17.80
N ILE A 230 17.86 -15.13 18.06
CA ILE A 230 18.31 -13.74 17.93
C ILE A 230 19.50 -13.40 18.85
N SER A 231 19.62 -14.07 20.00
CA SER A 231 20.78 -13.93 20.89
C SER A 231 22.06 -14.42 20.20
N ASP A 232 22.01 -15.53 19.46
CA ASP A 232 23.17 -16.03 18.71
C ASP A 232 23.46 -15.17 17.48
N VAL A 233 22.43 -14.63 16.82
CA VAL A 233 22.58 -13.63 15.75
C VAL A 233 23.31 -12.39 16.27
N LEU A 234 22.91 -11.86 17.43
CA LEU A 234 23.48 -10.62 17.98
C LEU A 234 24.84 -10.81 18.68
N PHE A 235 25.02 -11.91 19.41
CA PHE A 235 26.13 -12.07 20.37
C PHE A 235 26.83 -13.43 20.31
N GLY A 236 26.39 -14.33 19.42
CA GLY A 236 26.94 -15.67 19.24
C GLY A 236 27.53 -15.87 17.85
N LYS A 237 27.45 -17.10 17.34
CA LYS A 237 27.92 -17.45 15.99
C LYS A 237 26.77 -17.33 15.01
N SER A 238 26.57 -16.16 14.41
CA SER A 238 25.46 -15.90 13.48
C SER A 238 25.40 -16.90 12.33
N GLN A 239 26.55 -17.39 11.84
CA GLN A 239 26.61 -18.34 10.72
C GLN A 239 25.82 -19.62 10.98
N THR A 240 25.69 -20.07 12.24
CA THR A 240 24.95 -21.30 12.56
C THR A 240 23.44 -21.14 12.37
N VAL A 241 22.94 -19.90 12.42
CA VAL A 241 21.53 -19.58 12.20
C VAL A 241 21.21 -19.55 10.70
N PHE A 242 22.12 -19.00 9.89
CA PHE A 242 21.96 -18.82 8.43
C PHE A 242 22.47 -20.00 7.60
N CYS A 243 22.70 -21.16 8.22
CA CYS A 243 23.08 -22.38 7.50
C CYS A 243 21.97 -22.83 6.54
N ARG A 244 22.36 -23.59 5.52
CA ARG A 244 21.41 -24.34 4.69
C ARG A 244 21.27 -25.76 5.22
N ASP A 245 20.06 -26.31 5.15
CA ASP A 245 19.81 -27.70 5.51
C ASP A 245 20.41 -28.69 4.49
N GLU A 246 20.28 -29.99 4.74
CA GLU A 246 20.80 -31.06 3.85
C GLU A 246 20.20 -31.01 2.43
N GLN A 247 19.07 -30.32 2.24
CA GLN A 247 18.37 -30.15 0.96
C GLN A 247 18.71 -28.80 0.29
N GLY A 248 19.53 -27.97 0.95
CA GLY A 248 19.93 -26.65 0.46
C GLY A 248 18.94 -25.52 0.77
N SER A 249 17.91 -25.80 1.60
CA SER A 249 16.92 -24.83 2.05
C SER A 249 17.45 -24.00 3.22
N GLU A 250 16.94 -22.78 3.37
CA GLU A 250 17.40 -21.87 4.42
C GLU A 250 16.79 -22.21 5.78
N SER A 251 17.62 -22.41 6.82
CA SER A 251 17.11 -22.78 8.15
C SER A 251 16.56 -21.60 8.97
N HIS A 252 16.90 -20.37 8.58
CA HIS A 252 16.52 -19.17 9.32
C HIS A 252 15.10 -18.66 9.00
N ILE A 253 14.43 -19.25 8.00
CA ILE A 253 13.14 -18.79 7.48
C ILE A 253 12.25 -19.95 7.04
N ASP A 254 10.95 -19.90 7.37
CA ASP A 254 9.96 -20.76 6.73
C ASP A 254 9.66 -20.21 5.33
N ARG A 255 10.43 -20.68 4.35
CA ARG A 255 10.34 -20.21 2.96
C ARG A 255 8.96 -20.45 2.34
N LYS A 256 8.25 -21.50 2.75
CA LYS A 256 6.91 -21.80 2.22
C LYS A 256 5.88 -20.77 2.69
N LEU A 257 5.88 -20.44 3.98
CA LEU A 257 5.03 -19.38 4.53
C LEU A 257 5.42 -18.02 3.93
N ASN A 258 6.73 -17.75 3.81
CA ASN A 258 7.24 -16.51 3.25
C ASN A 258 6.78 -16.26 1.81
N VAL A 259 6.90 -17.26 0.92
CA VAL A 259 6.46 -17.16 -0.49
C VAL A 259 4.94 -16.97 -0.59
N MET A 260 4.17 -17.75 0.18
CA MET A 260 2.70 -17.63 0.20
C MET A 260 2.24 -16.23 0.62
N SER A 261 2.81 -15.70 1.71
CA SER A 261 2.39 -14.40 2.26
C SER A 261 2.95 -13.20 1.47
N SER A 262 4.16 -13.29 0.94
CA SER A 262 4.72 -12.24 0.07
C SER A 262 3.95 -12.12 -1.24
N GLY A 263 3.53 -13.25 -1.84
CA GLY A 263 2.65 -13.26 -3.01
C GLY A 263 1.35 -12.50 -2.78
N PHE A 264 0.70 -12.68 -1.62
CA PHE A 264 -0.50 -11.92 -1.23
C PHE A 264 -0.22 -10.41 -1.11
N GLN A 265 0.90 -10.02 -0.49
CA GLN A 265 1.29 -8.61 -0.36
C GLN A 265 1.60 -7.97 -1.73
N HIS A 266 2.21 -8.71 -2.66
CA HIS A 266 2.63 -8.20 -3.96
C HIS A 266 1.46 -7.95 -4.92
N GLN A 267 0.36 -8.71 -4.80
CA GLN A 267 -0.83 -8.54 -5.65
C GLN A 267 -1.37 -7.11 -5.67
N LYS A 268 -1.19 -6.38 -4.56
CA LYS A 268 -1.61 -4.98 -4.44
C LYS A 268 -0.96 -4.06 -5.47
N PHE A 269 0.31 -4.29 -5.81
CA PHE A 269 1.05 -3.42 -6.75
C PHE A 269 0.80 -3.81 -8.20
N PHE A 270 0.24 -5.00 -8.44
CA PHE A 270 0.09 -5.51 -9.80
C PHE A 270 -0.92 -4.74 -10.64
N ALA A 271 -1.87 -4.02 -10.04
CA ALA A 271 -2.75 -3.14 -10.81
C ALA A 271 -1.99 -2.00 -11.50
N ASP A 272 -0.96 -1.44 -10.85
CA ASP A 272 -0.10 -0.41 -11.44
C ASP A 272 0.90 -1.02 -12.43
N VAL A 273 1.36 -2.25 -12.21
CA VAL A 273 2.12 -3.02 -13.22
C VAL A 273 1.28 -3.22 -14.48
N ASP A 274 0.01 -3.60 -14.36
CA ASP A 274 -0.88 -3.79 -15.51
C ASP A 274 -1.00 -2.51 -16.34
N GLU A 275 -1.14 -1.36 -15.69
CA GLU A 275 -1.27 -0.06 -16.36
C GLU A 275 0.00 0.29 -17.17
N LEU A 276 1.17 0.01 -16.60
CA LEU A 276 2.46 0.20 -17.25
C LEU A 276 2.63 -0.76 -18.43
N ILE A 277 2.26 -2.03 -18.27
CA ILE A 277 2.28 -2.99 -19.38
C ILE A 277 1.34 -2.55 -20.50
N LEU A 278 0.14 -2.07 -20.16
CA LEU A 278 -0.81 -1.56 -21.15
C LEU A 278 -0.28 -0.31 -21.87
N SER A 279 0.41 0.59 -21.18
CA SER A 279 0.99 1.78 -21.81
C SER A 279 2.02 1.43 -22.87
N ILE A 280 2.82 0.38 -22.66
CA ILE A 280 3.80 -0.13 -23.62
C ILE A 280 3.11 -0.84 -24.80
N PHE A 281 2.21 -1.79 -24.51
CA PHE A 281 1.65 -2.69 -25.53
C PHE A 281 0.43 -2.12 -26.28
N ASN A 282 -0.02 -0.91 -25.92
CA ASN A 282 -1.00 -0.13 -26.69
C ASN A 282 -0.37 0.86 -27.68
N GLN A 283 0.94 1.14 -27.59
CA GLN A 283 1.61 2.07 -28.49
C GLN A 283 1.73 1.52 -29.91
N LEU A 284 1.45 2.35 -30.91
CA LEU A 284 1.72 2.03 -32.31
C LEU A 284 3.06 2.65 -32.75
N PRO A 285 3.82 1.97 -33.64
CA PRO A 285 3.49 0.74 -34.35
C PRO A 285 3.91 -0.56 -33.61
N TYR A 286 3.16 -1.65 -33.82
CA TYR A 286 3.38 -2.93 -33.10
C TYR A 286 4.80 -3.50 -33.25
N TYR A 287 5.41 -3.38 -34.43
CA TYR A 287 6.74 -3.94 -34.68
C TYR A 287 7.85 -3.25 -33.88
N GLU A 288 7.60 -2.08 -33.27
CA GLU A 288 8.57 -1.39 -32.41
C GLU A 288 8.51 -1.81 -30.95
N GLN A 289 7.40 -2.42 -30.52
CA GLN A 289 7.19 -2.92 -29.16
C GLN A 289 8.11 -4.11 -28.83
N PRO A 290 8.26 -4.45 -27.53
CA PRO A 290 8.98 -5.65 -27.11
C PRO A 290 8.34 -6.94 -27.64
N ASN A 291 9.18 -7.94 -27.96
CA ASN A 291 8.75 -9.31 -28.24
C ASN A 291 9.03 -10.26 -27.06
N TYR A 292 9.98 -9.91 -26.21
CA TYR A 292 10.42 -10.75 -25.10
C TYR A 292 10.26 -9.98 -23.80
N ILE A 293 9.66 -10.61 -22.80
CA ILE A 293 9.55 -10.07 -21.45
C ILE A 293 10.39 -10.95 -20.54
N VAL A 294 11.50 -10.41 -20.04
CA VAL A 294 12.48 -11.15 -19.25
C VAL A 294 12.32 -10.77 -17.79
N ASP A 295 11.83 -11.70 -16.98
CA ASP A 295 11.68 -11.57 -15.54
C ASP A 295 12.86 -12.24 -14.83
N MET A 296 13.72 -11.41 -14.20
CA MET A 296 14.85 -11.89 -13.40
C MET A 296 14.39 -12.12 -11.96
N GLY A 297 14.65 -13.32 -11.44
CA GLY A 297 14.10 -13.84 -10.18
C GLY A 297 12.62 -14.14 -10.31
N CYS A 298 12.23 -14.91 -11.34
CA CYS A 298 10.81 -15.11 -11.67
C CYS A 298 10.02 -15.91 -10.62
N GLY A 299 10.69 -16.56 -9.64
CA GLY A 299 10.03 -17.23 -8.53
C GLY A 299 9.08 -18.32 -9.01
N ASP A 300 7.79 -18.17 -8.70
CA ASP A 300 6.72 -19.10 -9.11
C ASP A 300 6.11 -18.77 -10.49
N GLY A 301 6.59 -17.74 -11.18
CA GLY A 301 6.11 -17.31 -12.50
C GLY A 301 4.79 -16.51 -12.48
N THR A 302 4.28 -16.13 -11.30
CA THR A 302 3.00 -15.41 -11.15
C THR A 302 3.02 -14.06 -11.87
N LEU A 303 4.12 -13.29 -11.77
CA LEU A 303 4.24 -12.00 -12.44
C LEU A 303 4.19 -12.15 -13.97
N LEU A 304 4.99 -13.05 -14.53
CA LEU A 304 5.00 -13.35 -15.97
C LEU A 304 3.63 -13.78 -16.49
N LYS A 305 2.94 -14.67 -15.76
CA LYS A 305 1.60 -15.13 -16.12
C LYS A 305 0.62 -13.95 -16.21
N ARG A 306 0.65 -13.07 -15.20
CA ARG A 306 -0.21 -11.89 -15.16
C ARG A 306 0.09 -10.94 -16.30
N VAL A 307 1.36 -10.62 -16.53
CA VAL A 307 1.78 -9.73 -17.62
C VAL A 307 1.29 -10.27 -18.97
N TYR A 308 1.46 -11.57 -19.23
CA TYR A 308 0.95 -12.19 -20.46
C TYR A 308 -0.58 -12.10 -20.58
N GLN A 309 -1.31 -12.37 -19.49
CA GLN A 309 -2.77 -12.26 -19.46
C GLN A 309 -3.24 -10.83 -19.77
N VAL A 310 -2.58 -9.82 -19.20
CA VAL A 310 -2.89 -8.41 -19.48
C VAL A 310 -2.63 -8.06 -20.93
N ILE A 311 -1.50 -8.47 -21.49
CA ILE A 311 -1.17 -8.22 -22.90
C ILE A 311 -2.20 -8.89 -23.81
N SER A 312 -2.43 -10.19 -23.62
CA SER A 312 -3.29 -10.99 -24.49
C SER A 312 -4.77 -10.56 -24.43
N THR A 313 -5.28 -10.17 -23.27
CA THR A 313 -6.72 -9.89 -23.09
C THR A 313 -7.09 -8.41 -23.13
N LYS A 314 -6.18 -7.50 -22.75
CA LYS A 314 -6.50 -6.07 -22.55
C LYS A 314 -5.75 -5.12 -23.47
N SER A 315 -4.65 -5.53 -24.12
CA SER A 315 -3.84 -4.63 -24.96
C SER A 315 -4.20 -4.66 -26.45
N ALA A 316 -3.79 -3.63 -27.19
CA ALA A 316 -3.89 -3.59 -28.65
C ALA A 316 -3.01 -4.67 -29.30
N ARG A 317 -1.84 -5.00 -28.71
CA ARG A 317 -0.98 -6.11 -29.13
C ARG A 317 -1.68 -7.46 -29.01
N GLY A 318 -2.50 -7.65 -27.98
CA GLY A 318 -3.27 -8.88 -27.74
C GLY A 318 -4.13 -9.31 -28.93
N LYS A 319 -4.68 -8.34 -29.67
CA LYS A 319 -5.52 -8.58 -30.86
C LYS A 319 -4.76 -9.11 -32.08
N VAL A 320 -3.43 -9.07 -32.06
CA VAL A 320 -2.56 -9.38 -33.21
C VAL A 320 -1.38 -10.27 -32.82
N LEU A 321 -1.50 -11.07 -31.75
CA LEU A 321 -0.44 -11.97 -31.27
C LEU A 321 -0.02 -13.01 -32.31
N ASP A 322 -0.92 -13.43 -33.21
CA ASP A 322 -0.59 -14.37 -34.29
C ASP A 322 0.45 -13.80 -35.27
N LYS A 323 0.45 -12.48 -35.47
CA LYS A 323 1.39 -11.78 -36.37
C LYS A 323 2.60 -11.22 -35.61
N TYR A 324 2.39 -10.81 -34.37
CA TYR A 324 3.39 -10.20 -33.52
C TYR A 324 3.38 -10.91 -32.15
N PRO A 325 3.99 -12.10 -32.04
CA PRO A 325 3.98 -12.86 -30.80
C PRO A 325 4.72 -12.14 -29.67
N VAL A 326 4.43 -12.53 -28.44
CA VAL A 326 5.17 -12.10 -27.24
C VAL A 326 5.51 -13.37 -26.44
N GLN A 327 6.76 -13.50 -26.02
CA GLN A 327 7.26 -14.65 -25.26
C GLN A 327 7.67 -14.21 -23.85
N MET A 328 7.24 -14.98 -22.84
CA MET A 328 7.59 -14.78 -21.43
C MET A 328 8.88 -15.52 -21.10
N ILE A 329 9.85 -14.86 -20.47
CA ILE A 329 11.13 -15.48 -20.15
C ILE A 329 11.36 -15.39 -18.65
N GLY A 330 11.32 -16.53 -17.98
CA GLY A 330 11.61 -16.65 -16.56
C GLY A 330 13.07 -17.01 -16.33
N VAL A 331 13.77 -16.17 -15.57
CA VAL A 331 15.17 -16.38 -15.20
C VAL A 331 15.25 -16.48 -13.68
N ASP A 332 15.80 -17.56 -13.15
CA ASP A 332 15.99 -17.74 -11.72
C ASP A 332 17.23 -18.59 -11.44
N TYR A 333 17.96 -18.31 -10.37
CA TYR A 333 19.14 -19.09 -10.00
C TYR A 333 18.75 -20.42 -9.34
N ASN A 334 17.55 -20.47 -8.73
CA ASN A 334 17.02 -21.62 -8.02
C ASN A 334 16.23 -22.55 -8.97
N GLN A 335 16.63 -23.83 -8.99
CA GLN A 335 15.97 -24.84 -9.82
C GLN A 335 14.52 -25.12 -9.40
N ALA A 336 14.20 -25.04 -8.11
CA ALA A 336 12.85 -25.27 -7.61
C ALA A 336 11.88 -24.18 -8.09
N SER A 337 12.29 -22.91 -8.04
CA SER A 337 11.54 -21.78 -8.60
C SER A 337 11.21 -22.00 -10.08
N LEU A 338 12.19 -22.42 -10.89
CA LEU A 338 11.97 -22.71 -12.30
C LEU A 338 10.98 -23.87 -12.53
N GLN A 339 10.94 -24.87 -11.65
CA GLN A 339 9.96 -25.97 -11.73
C GLN A 339 8.54 -25.48 -11.44
N GLU A 340 8.36 -24.65 -10.41
CA GLU A 340 7.06 -24.03 -10.09
C GLU A 340 6.61 -23.08 -11.22
N SER A 341 7.52 -22.23 -11.72
CA SER A 341 7.28 -21.36 -12.88
C SER A 341 6.81 -22.15 -14.11
N ALA A 342 7.35 -23.35 -14.35
CA ALA A 342 6.94 -24.19 -15.47
C ALA A 342 5.49 -24.67 -15.34
N LEU A 343 5.04 -24.96 -14.11
CA LEU A 343 3.64 -25.32 -13.84
C LEU A 343 2.72 -24.11 -14.03
N THR A 344 3.11 -22.95 -13.49
CA THR A 344 2.33 -21.71 -13.56
C THR A 344 2.15 -21.20 -14.99
N LEU A 345 3.18 -21.31 -15.82
CA LEU A 345 3.21 -20.82 -17.20
C LEU A 345 2.80 -21.87 -18.24
N ALA A 346 2.26 -23.02 -17.82
CA ALA A 346 1.75 -24.04 -18.73
C ALA A 346 0.71 -23.45 -19.69
N GLY A 347 0.92 -23.61 -21.00
CA GLY A 347 0.05 -23.07 -22.05
C GLY A 347 0.34 -21.62 -22.48
N ILE A 348 1.31 -20.95 -21.87
CA ILE A 348 1.78 -19.61 -22.27
C ILE A 348 3.10 -19.77 -23.05
N PRO A 349 3.33 -19.05 -24.16
CA PRO A 349 4.63 -19.04 -24.85
C PRO A 349 5.73 -18.57 -23.90
N ASN A 350 6.60 -19.48 -23.48
CA ASN A 350 7.63 -19.16 -22.49
C ASN A 350 8.99 -19.82 -22.77
N LEU A 351 10.02 -19.31 -22.09
CA LEU A 351 11.35 -19.90 -21.95
C LEU A 351 11.77 -19.78 -20.48
N LEU A 352 12.26 -20.86 -19.89
CA LEU A 352 12.78 -20.86 -18.52
C LEU A 352 14.26 -21.20 -18.54
N MET A 353 15.06 -20.41 -17.83
CA MET A 353 16.51 -20.58 -17.82
C MET A 353 17.12 -20.20 -16.48
N LYS A 354 18.29 -20.77 -16.18
CA LYS A 354 19.07 -20.34 -15.03
C LYS A 354 19.74 -19.00 -15.30
N GLY A 355 19.78 -18.15 -14.29
CA GLY A 355 20.54 -16.91 -14.32
C GLY A 355 20.62 -16.27 -12.95
N ASP A 356 21.55 -15.33 -12.80
CA ASP A 356 21.81 -14.64 -11.54
C ASP A 356 21.65 -13.13 -11.77
N ILE A 357 20.96 -12.44 -10.86
CA ILE A 357 20.73 -10.99 -10.96
C ILE A 357 22.07 -10.21 -11.00
N GLY A 358 23.14 -10.76 -10.42
CA GLY A 358 24.48 -10.21 -10.47
C GLY A 358 25.19 -10.39 -11.82
N ASN A 359 24.67 -11.15 -12.78
CA ASN A 359 25.36 -11.37 -14.06
C ASN A 359 24.45 -11.19 -15.28
N PRO A 360 23.97 -9.96 -15.55
CA PRO A 360 23.09 -9.69 -16.68
C PRO A 360 23.76 -9.95 -18.04
N GLN A 361 25.09 -9.81 -18.16
CA GLN A 361 25.79 -10.11 -19.42
C GLN A 361 25.74 -11.61 -19.76
N GLN A 362 25.88 -12.48 -18.75
CA GLN A 362 25.73 -13.92 -18.93
C GLN A 362 24.30 -14.26 -19.36
N MET A 363 23.29 -13.67 -18.73
CA MET A 363 21.89 -13.83 -19.14
C MET A 363 21.69 -13.47 -20.62
N ILE A 364 22.22 -12.33 -21.09
CA ILE A 364 22.14 -11.96 -22.51
C ILE A 364 22.86 -12.98 -23.41
N SER A 365 24.03 -13.48 -23.01
CA SER A 365 24.72 -14.53 -23.75
C SER A 365 23.89 -15.80 -23.86
N ASP A 366 23.29 -16.22 -22.76
CA ASP A 366 22.47 -17.44 -22.70
C ASP A 366 21.18 -17.27 -23.51
N LEU A 367 20.56 -16.09 -23.53
CA LEU A 367 19.42 -15.78 -24.40
C LEU A 367 19.76 -15.97 -25.89
N ARG A 368 20.95 -15.54 -26.33
CA ARG A 368 21.41 -15.76 -27.71
C ARG A 368 21.56 -17.24 -28.04
N THR A 369 22.05 -18.05 -27.09
CA THR A 369 22.13 -19.51 -27.30
C THR A 369 20.76 -20.17 -27.48
N HIS A 370 19.68 -19.51 -27.02
CA HIS A 370 18.29 -19.94 -27.22
C HIS A 370 17.63 -19.28 -28.44
N GLY A 371 18.40 -18.62 -29.31
CA GLY A 371 17.93 -17.99 -30.55
C GLY A 371 17.31 -16.60 -30.37
N ILE A 372 17.51 -15.96 -29.22
CA ILE A 372 17.05 -14.60 -28.96
C ILE A 372 18.21 -13.63 -29.19
N ASP A 373 18.36 -13.22 -30.46
CA ASP A 373 19.47 -12.38 -30.93
C ASP A 373 19.12 -10.89 -31.09
N GLU A 374 17.88 -10.50 -30.73
CA GLU A 374 17.34 -9.13 -30.83
C GLU A 374 17.20 -8.47 -29.43
N PRO A 375 18.28 -8.04 -28.77
CA PRO A 375 18.21 -7.47 -27.42
C PRO A 375 17.35 -6.19 -27.35
N GLU A 376 17.22 -5.45 -28.44
CA GLU A 376 16.36 -4.28 -28.58
C GLU A 376 14.86 -4.61 -28.58
N LYS A 377 14.48 -5.90 -28.58
CA LYS A 377 13.12 -6.40 -28.43
C LYS A 377 12.82 -6.91 -27.02
N ILE A 378 13.78 -6.80 -26.09
CA ILE A 378 13.61 -7.24 -24.71
C ILE A 378 13.07 -6.09 -23.86
N LEU A 379 12.05 -6.36 -23.06
CA LEU A 379 11.68 -5.58 -21.87
C LEU A 379 12.13 -6.38 -20.64
N HIS A 380 13.06 -5.82 -19.86
CA HIS A 380 13.44 -6.41 -18.58
C HIS A 380 12.42 -6.04 -17.52
N ILE A 381 12.00 -7.00 -16.71
CA ILE A 381 11.18 -6.78 -15.53
C ILE A 381 11.79 -7.53 -14.34
N ARG A 382 11.53 -7.06 -13.12
CA ARG A 382 11.72 -7.80 -11.87
C ARG A 382 10.98 -7.13 -10.74
N SER A 383 10.65 -7.90 -9.71
CA SER A 383 10.00 -7.40 -8.50
C SER A 383 10.71 -7.87 -7.24
N PHE A 384 11.09 -6.92 -6.38
CA PHE A 384 11.61 -7.11 -5.04
C PHE A 384 12.86 -8.01 -4.99
N LEU A 385 13.89 -7.67 -5.76
CA LEU A 385 15.06 -8.54 -5.93
C LEU A 385 16.43 -7.85 -5.82
N ASP A 386 16.57 -6.56 -6.17
CA ASP A 386 17.87 -5.89 -6.11
C ASP A 386 18.39 -5.79 -4.66
N HIS A 387 17.49 -5.73 -3.68
CA HIS A 387 17.84 -5.74 -2.26
C HIS A 387 18.25 -7.13 -1.74
N ASP A 388 17.77 -8.22 -2.35
CA ASP A 388 18.10 -9.62 -1.97
C ASP A 388 19.20 -10.22 -2.86
N ARG A 389 19.89 -9.38 -3.64
CA ARG A 389 21.01 -9.81 -4.48
C ARG A 389 22.18 -10.31 -3.62
N PRO A 390 22.97 -11.28 -4.10
CA PRO A 390 24.24 -11.59 -3.47
C PRO A 390 25.16 -10.36 -3.39
N PHE A 391 25.70 -10.10 -2.19
CA PHE A 391 26.64 -9.00 -2.00
C PHE A 391 27.92 -9.26 -2.82
N ILE A 392 28.25 -8.29 -3.68
CA ILE A 392 29.52 -8.27 -4.42
C ILE A 392 30.30 -7.04 -3.95
N PRO A 393 31.47 -7.21 -3.33
CA PRO A 393 32.30 -6.08 -2.91
C PRO A 393 32.64 -5.16 -4.08
N PRO A 394 32.59 -3.83 -3.88
CA PRO A 394 32.86 -2.89 -4.96
C PRO A 394 34.32 -2.97 -5.44
N GLN A 395 34.51 -2.91 -6.75
CA GLN A 395 35.83 -2.84 -7.37
C GLN A 395 36.40 -1.42 -7.28
N ASN A 396 35.56 -0.38 -7.35
CA ASN A 396 35.98 1.01 -7.30
C ASN A 396 36.02 1.55 -5.87
N LEU A 397 37.06 1.18 -5.12
CA LEU A 397 37.24 1.61 -3.73
C LEU A 397 37.44 3.13 -3.58
N GLU A 398 37.98 3.81 -4.60
CA GLU A 398 38.12 5.28 -4.57
C GLU A 398 36.76 5.98 -4.68
N ALA A 399 35.85 5.48 -5.51
CA ALA A 399 34.47 5.97 -5.55
C ALA A 399 33.76 5.72 -4.20
N ALA A 400 33.93 4.53 -3.61
CA ALA A 400 33.37 4.23 -2.29
C ALA A 400 33.90 5.18 -1.20
N LYS A 401 35.17 5.56 -1.24
CA LYS A 401 35.75 6.56 -0.31
C LYS A 401 35.13 7.94 -0.50
N LYS A 402 34.91 8.39 -1.74
CA LYS A 402 34.27 9.70 -2.01
C LYS A 402 32.86 9.78 -1.42
N ARG A 403 32.12 8.67 -1.45
CA ARG A 403 30.77 8.56 -0.89
C ARG A 403 30.70 8.70 0.63
N SER A 404 31.82 8.62 1.37
CA SER A 404 31.79 8.79 2.82
C SER A 404 31.40 10.19 3.28
N GLN A 405 31.32 11.16 2.35
CA GLN A 405 30.83 12.51 2.61
C GLN A 405 29.30 12.59 2.63
N LEU A 406 28.62 11.56 2.11
CA LEU A 406 27.17 11.46 2.09
C LEU A 406 26.69 10.68 3.32
N SER A 407 25.51 11.05 3.82
CA SER A 407 24.85 10.33 4.91
C SER A 407 23.92 9.27 4.34
N TYR A 408 24.05 8.05 4.83
CA TYR A 408 23.18 6.92 4.50
C TYR A 408 22.74 6.27 5.81
N SER A 409 21.45 5.97 5.93
CA SER A 409 20.85 5.37 7.14
C SER A 409 20.74 3.85 7.04
N GLY A 410 20.76 3.28 5.82
CA GLY A 410 20.82 1.84 5.53
C GLY A 410 21.81 1.06 6.42
N VAL A 411 21.40 -0.14 6.87
CA VAL A 411 22.24 -1.04 7.68
C VAL A 411 22.41 -2.36 6.96
N TYR A 412 23.65 -2.82 6.86
CA TYR A 412 24.02 -3.94 5.99
C TYR A 412 24.93 -4.90 6.75
N VAL A 413 24.61 -6.20 6.66
CA VAL A 413 25.33 -7.24 7.41
C VAL A 413 25.94 -8.23 6.45
N ASP A 414 27.24 -8.49 6.59
CA ASP A 414 27.94 -9.53 5.82
C ASP A 414 27.62 -10.94 6.34
N SER A 415 28.13 -11.95 5.63
CA SER A 415 27.91 -13.36 5.98
C SER A 415 28.50 -13.77 7.32
N ASP A 416 29.42 -12.99 7.89
CA ASP A 416 30.05 -13.25 9.19
C ASP A 416 29.40 -12.47 10.35
N GLY A 417 28.29 -11.77 10.09
CA GLY A 417 27.63 -10.89 11.07
C GLY A 417 28.34 -9.54 11.25
N GLY A 418 29.31 -9.23 10.39
CA GLY A 418 30.04 -7.97 10.35
C GLY A 418 29.23 -6.83 9.73
N LEU A 419 29.49 -5.61 10.17
CA LEU A 419 28.88 -4.41 9.60
C LEU A 419 29.56 -4.06 8.27
N ILE A 420 28.81 -4.07 7.17
CA ILE A 420 29.27 -3.51 5.90
C ILE A 420 29.05 -1.99 5.97
N PRO A 421 30.10 -1.16 5.79
CA PRO A 421 29.93 0.29 5.78
C PRO A 421 28.99 0.74 4.66
N ALA A 422 28.08 1.67 4.94
CA ALA A 422 27.04 2.05 4.00
C ALA A 422 27.59 2.49 2.64
N GLN A 423 28.64 3.31 2.62
CA GLN A 423 29.29 3.76 1.39
C GLN A 423 29.86 2.63 0.52
N ILE A 424 30.24 1.49 1.13
CA ILE A 424 30.69 0.30 0.42
C ILE A 424 29.50 -0.40 -0.22
N MET A 425 28.39 -0.54 0.51
CA MET A 425 27.16 -1.11 -0.02
C MET A 425 26.57 -0.27 -1.16
N ILE A 426 26.53 1.05 -1.00
CA ILE A 426 26.02 1.95 -2.05
C ILE A 426 26.88 1.87 -3.30
N GLN A 427 28.22 1.82 -3.17
CA GLN A 427 29.08 1.61 -4.33
C GLN A 427 28.85 0.23 -4.98
N SER A 428 28.61 -0.82 -4.18
CA SER A 428 28.23 -2.15 -4.70
C SER A 428 26.92 -2.10 -5.49
N LEU A 429 25.92 -1.33 -5.02
CA LEU A 429 24.66 -1.11 -5.74
C LEU A 429 24.88 -0.36 -7.04
N VAL A 430 25.70 0.69 -7.07
CA VAL A 430 26.04 1.42 -8.30
C VAL A 430 26.69 0.48 -9.32
N GLU A 431 27.68 -0.33 -8.93
CA GLU A 431 28.32 -1.29 -9.83
C GLU A 431 27.37 -2.43 -10.26
N HIS A 432 26.38 -2.76 -9.43
CA HIS A 432 25.29 -3.67 -9.80
C HIS A 432 24.39 -3.07 -10.89
N LEU A 433 23.91 -1.85 -10.69
CA LEU A 433 23.07 -1.15 -11.65
C LEU A 433 23.86 -0.80 -12.93
N GLU A 434 25.18 -0.59 -12.86
CA GLU A 434 26.04 -0.37 -14.02
C GLU A 434 26.08 -1.62 -14.92
N ARG A 435 26.22 -2.81 -14.33
CA ARG A 435 26.13 -4.08 -15.08
C ARG A 435 24.78 -4.20 -15.79
N TRP A 436 23.68 -3.85 -15.13
CA TRP A 436 22.35 -3.84 -15.74
C TRP A 436 22.20 -2.76 -16.81
N SER A 437 22.65 -1.53 -16.57
CA SER A 437 22.63 -0.43 -17.53
C SER A 437 23.32 -0.80 -18.86
N SER A 438 24.31 -1.69 -18.82
CA SER A 438 24.98 -2.19 -20.04
C SER A 438 24.10 -3.07 -20.94
N VAL A 439 23.05 -3.71 -20.40
CA VAL A 439 22.14 -4.59 -21.16
C VAL A 439 20.76 -3.97 -21.41
N VAL A 440 20.39 -2.91 -20.68
CA VAL A 440 19.12 -2.20 -20.88
C VAL A 440 19.08 -1.54 -22.25
N THR A 441 18.02 -1.81 -23.01
CA THR A 441 17.77 -1.25 -24.35
C THR A 441 16.67 -0.19 -24.32
N LYS A 442 16.21 0.26 -25.50
CA LYS A 442 15.19 1.31 -25.63
C LYS A 442 13.85 1.01 -24.95
N ASN A 443 13.52 -0.28 -24.76
CA ASN A 443 12.27 -0.67 -24.10
C ASN A 443 12.34 -0.47 -22.58
N GLY A 444 13.55 -0.32 -22.03
CA GLY A 444 13.78 -0.03 -20.63
C GLY A 444 13.76 -1.27 -19.73
N MET A 445 13.69 -0.99 -18.43
CA MET A 445 13.74 -1.97 -17.36
C MET A 445 12.74 -1.59 -16.28
N MET A 446 11.72 -2.43 -16.09
CA MET A 446 10.75 -2.26 -15.01
C MET A 446 11.29 -2.87 -13.72
N ILE A 447 11.30 -2.09 -12.65
CA ILE A 447 11.69 -2.54 -11.32
C ILE A 447 10.61 -2.12 -10.35
N LEU A 448 10.05 -3.10 -9.65
CA LEU A 448 9.30 -2.89 -8.42
C LEU A 448 10.25 -3.21 -7.26
N GLU A 449 10.54 -2.25 -6.39
CA GLU A 449 11.53 -2.42 -5.32
C GLU A 449 11.06 -1.87 -3.98
N VAL A 450 11.53 -2.48 -2.89
CA VAL A 450 11.26 -2.09 -1.50
C VAL A 450 12.48 -1.45 -0.85
N HIS A 451 12.22 -0.49 0.04
CA HIS A 451 13.20 0.47 0.57
C HIS A 451 13.07 0.60 2.10
N CYS A 452 14.20 0.87 2.74
CA CYS A 452 14.26 1.19 4.17
C CYS A 452 13.99 2.68 4.43
N LEU A 453 13.71 3.03 5.69
CA LEU A 453 13.47 4.43 6.10
C LEU A 453 14.40 4.88 7.24
N GLU A 454 14.72 6.16 7.28
CA GLU A 454 15.52 6.75 8.35
C GLU A 454 14.83 6.60 9.72
N PRO A 455 15.58 6.36 10.81
CA PRO A 455 14.99 6.09 12.13
C PRO A 455 14.03 7.16 12.62
N GLU A 456 14.29 8.44 12.31
CA GLU A 456 13.44 9.56 12.69
C GLU A 456 12.09 9.53 11.94
N VAL A 457 12.10 9.12 10.67
CA VAL A 457 10.89 8.93 9.86
C VAL A 457 10.10 7.74 10.38
N VAL A 458 10.77 6.62 10.68
CA VAL A 458 10.12 5.45 11.30
C VAL A 458 9.50 5.82 12.64
N ASN A 459 10.20 6.59 13.47
CA ASN A 459 9.68 7.04 14.76
C ASN A 459 8.44 7.92 14.62
N LYS A 460 8.49 8.91 13.72
CA LYS A 460 7.36 9.81 13.45
C LYS A 460 6.13 9.09 12.90
N PHE A 461 6.33 8.03 12.11
CA PHE A 461 5.26 7.28 11.44
C PHE A 461 5.13 5.83 11.92
N LEU A 462 5.49 5.54 13.17
CA LEU A 462 5.59 4.18 13.72
C LEU A 462 4.33 3.33 13.48
N ASP A 463 3.15 3.92 13.69
CA ASP A 463 1.87 3.23 13.52
C ASP A 463 1.44 3.09 12.04
N SER A 464 1.93 3.98 11.19
CA SER A 464 1.55 4.07 9.76
C SER A 464 2.57 3.41 8.83
N SER A 465 3.67 2.89 9.36
CA SER A 465 4.76 2.27 8.62
C SER A 465 5.12 0.90 9.19
N ASN A 466 5.51 -0.03 8.31
CA ASN A 466 5.99 -1.36 8.69
C ASN A 466 7.52 -1.39 8.84
N ASN A 467 8.23 -0.28 8.59
CA ASN A 467 9.70 -0.26 8.51
C ASN A 467 10.40 -0.64 9.82
N LEU A 468 9.79 -0.48 10.99
CA LEU A 468 10.44 -0.89 12.25
C LEU A 468 10.78 -2.39 12.25
N HIS A 469 9.81 -3.27 11.98
CA HIS A 469 10.07 -4.71 11.90
C HIS A 469 10.67 -5.11 10.55
N PHE A 470 10.19 -4.53 9.45
CA PHE A 470 10.58 -4.95 8.11
C PHE A 470 12.06 -4.64 7.84
N ASP A 471 12.52 -3.42 8.13
CA ASP A 471 13.94 -3.05 7.92
C ASP A 471 14.85 -3.93 8.78
N ALA A 472 14.42 -4.23 10.00
CA ALA A 472 15.17 -5.06 10.91
C ALA A 472 15.28 -6.51 10.44
N LEU A 473 14.17 -7.13 10.03
CA LEU A 473 14.17 -8.50 9.51
C LEU A 473 15.09 -8.62 8.31
N GLN A 474 14.94 -7.73 7.32
CA GLN A 474 15.74 -7.76 6.11
C GLN A 474 17.23 -7.57 6.41
N ALA A 475 17.58 -6.63 7.28
CA ALA A 475 18.98 -6.44 7.66
C ALA A 475 19.54 -7.60 8.52
N PHE A 476 18.74 -8.21 9.40
CA PHE A 476 19.15 -9.40 10.14
C PHE A 476 19.40 -10.59 9.22
N SER A 477 18.58 -10.78 8.18
CA SER A 477 18.78 -11.82 7.17
C SER A 477 19.76 -11.44 6.05
N SER A 478 20.63 -10.46 6.30
CA SER A 478 21.68 -10.02 5.36
C SER A 478 21.17 -9.56 3.99
N GLN A 479 19.95 -9.02 3.92
CA GLN A 479 19.46 -8.31 2.74
C GLN A 479 19.86 -6.84 2.78
N HIS A 480 19.73 -6.14 1.65
CA HIS A 480 20.42 -4.88 1.38
C HIS A 480 19.46 -3.76 1.00
N LEU A 481 18.46 -3.51 1.86
CA LEU A 481 17.55 -2.37 1.66
C LEU A 481 18.31 -1.04 1.71
N VAL A 482 18.08 -0.20 0.71
CA VAL A 482 18.51 1.20 0.66
C VAL A 482 17.30 2.11 0.78
N GLU A 483 17.51 3.39 1.04
CA GLU A 483 16.46 4.40 0.94
C GLU A 483 16.06 4.61 -0.53
N ALA A 484 14.79 4.96 -0.78
CA ALA A 484 14.25 5.06 -2.14
C ALA A 484 14.96 6.14 -2.98
N ASP A 485 15.32 7.26 -2.36
CA ASP A 485 16.06 8.35 -3.00
C ASP A 485 17.50 7.92 -3.32
N VAL A 486 18.15 7.14 -2.44
CA VAL A 486 19.46 6.53 -2.68
C VAL A 486 19.43 5.54 -3.84
N PHE A 487 18.37 4.72 -3.95
CA PHE A 487 18.21 3.82 -5.09
C PHE A 487 18.11 4.60 -6.42
N LEU A 488 17.30 5.68 -6.45
CA LEU A 488 17.16 6.53 -7.64
C LEU A 488 18.45 7.27 -7.99
N SER A 489 19.21 7.76 -7.01
CA SER A 489 20.50 8.41 -7.27
C SER A 489 21.53 7.41 -7.81
N CYS A 490 21.61 6.20 -7.25
CA CYS A 490 22.47 5.14 -7.77
C CYS A 490 22.13 4.76 -9.23
N ALA A 491 20.84 4.72 -9.58
CA ALA A 491 20.41 4.49 -10.96
C ALA A 491 20.83 5.63 -11.89
N ALA A 492 20.65 6.89 -11.46
CA ALA A 492 21.00 8.06 -12.26
C ALA A 492 22.52 8.18 -12.51
N GLU A 493 23.35 7.72 -11.58
CA GLU A 493 24.82 7.68 -11.72
C GLU A 493 25.28 6.74 -12.85
N VAL A 494 24.48 5.73 -13.18
CA VAL A 494 24.77 4.77 -14.26
C VAL A 494 23.96 5.04 -15.52
N GLY A 495 23.32 6.21 -15.60
CA GLY A 495 22.55 6.65 -16.75
C GLY A 495 21.15 6.04 -16.84
N LEU A 496 20.62 5.44 -15.77
CA LEU A 496 19.27 4.89 -15.70
C LEU A 496 18.33 5.88 -15.03
N PHE A 497 17.30 6.32 -15.76
CA PHE A 497 16.35 7.32 -15.30
C PHE A 497 14.93 6.77 -15.30
N PRO A 498 14.16 6.94 -14.23
CA PRO A 498 12.78 6.47 -14.20
C PRO A 498 11.90 7.37 -15.09
N LYS A 499 11.13 6.75 -15.99
CA LYS A 499 10.13 7.47 -16.78
C LYS A 499 9.05 8.02 -15.87
N TRP A 500 8.89 9.34 -15.84
CA TRP A 500 7.99 10.02 -14.90
C TRP A 500 6.53 9.52 -14.95
N GLU A 501 6.03 9.21 -16.14
CA GLU A 501 4.67 8.69 -16.37
C GLU A 501 4.45 7.31 -15.74
N PHE A 502 5.54 6.58 -15.50
CA PHE A 502 5.56 5.19 -15.06
C PHE A 502 6.27 5.01 -13.72
N SER A 503 6.43 6.10 -12.96
CA SER A 503 6.93 6.07 -11.59
C SER A 503 5.76 6.11 -10.60
N LYS A 504 5.67 5.09 -9.76
CA LYS A 504 4.76 5.06 -8.60
C LYS A 504 5.56 4.86 -7.33
N ARG A 505 5.04 5.36 -6.22
CA ARG A 505 5.61 5.19 -4.88
C ARG A 505 4.51 4.81 -3.91
N TYR A 506 4.85 4.06 -2.87
CA TYR A 506 3.92 3.67 -1.83
C TYR A 506 4.53 3.85 -0.44
N PRO A 507 3.77 4.38 0.52
CA PRO A 507 2.44 5.00 0.35
C PRO A 507 2.48 6.30 -0.50
N GLN A 508 1.37 6.66 -1.15
CA GLN A 508 1.34 7.76 -2.14
C GLN A 508 1.25 9.14 -1.50
N ASN A 509 0.65 9.24 -0.32
CA ASN A 509 0.31 10.52 0.31
C ASN A 509 1.14 10.84 1.57
N PHE A 510 1.94 9.90 2.06
CA PHE A 510 2.85 10.17 3.18
C PHE A 510 4.21 10.70 2.69
N PRO A 511 4.93 11.48 3.52
CA PRO A 511 6.23 12.05 3.18
C PRO A 511 7.37 11.03 3.35
N PHE A 512 7.17 9.80 2.87
CA PHE A 512 8.17 8.74 2.80
C PHE A 512 7.77 7.72 1.73
N SER A 513 8.73 6.94 1.24
CA SER A 513 8.49 5.90 0.24
C SER A 513 9.12 4.59 0.68
N ARG A 514 8.29 3.56 0.81
CA ARG A 514 8.71 2.19 1.13
C ARG A 514 8.86 1.34 -0.11
N ILE A 515 8.04 1.58 -1.13
CA ILE A 515 8.05 0.80 -2.36
C ILE A 515 8.03 1.76 -3.52
N THR A 516 8.80 1.46 -4.56
CA THR A 516 8.76 2.21 -5.82
C THR A 516 8.57 1.25 -6.99
N LEU A 517 7.70 1.63 -7.93
CA LEU A 517 7.57 0.98 -9.23
C LEU A 517 8.11 1.95 -10.26
N ASN A 518 9.15 1.57 -10.98
CA ASN A 518 9.82 2.42 -11.96
C ASN A 518 10.03 1.68 -13.27
N CYS A 519 9.78 2.34 -14.40
CA CYS A 519 10.32 1.93 -15.69
C CYS A 519 11.56 2.78 -16.01
N PHE A 520 12.74 2.21 -15.84
CA PHE A 520 14.00 2.88 -16.14
C PHE A 520 14.30 2.88 -17.63
N GLU A 521 14.73 4.03 -18.14
CA GLU A 521 15.32 4.19 -19.47
C GLU A 521 16.77 4.64 -19.37
N LYS A 522 17.56 4.26 -20.37
CA LYS A 522 18.95 4.66 -20.47
C LYS A 522 19.05 6.04 -21.15
N LYS A 523 19.76 6.97 -20.52
CA LYS A 523 20.08 8.30 -21.06
C LYS A 523 21.58 8.41 -21.39
N PRO A 524 21.97 9.35 -22.27
CA PRO A 524 23.38 9.56 -22.63
C PRO A 524 24.18 10.35 -21.57
N TYR A 525 23.51 10.88 -20.55
CA TYR A 525 24.12 11.62 -19.44
C TYR A 525 23.95 10.88 -18.12
N LYS A 526 24.73 11.27 -17.12
CA LYS A 526 24.66 10.76 -15.74
C LYS A 526 24.37 11.90 -14.77
N LEU A 527 23.74 11.59 -13.65
CA LEU A 527 23.66 12.51 -12.51
C LEU A 527 24.39 11.92 -11.32
N ARG A 528 25.16 12.74 -10.62
CA ARG A 528 25.81 12.37 -9.37
C ARG A 528 25.86 13.54 -8.40
N HIS A 529 26.08 13.24 -7.13
CA HIS A 529 26.38 14.28 -6.14
C HIS A 529 27.73 14.95 -6.45
N PRO A 530 27.85 16.29 -6.30
CA PRO A 530 29.12 16.97 -6.40
C PRO A 530 30.01 16.66 -5.20
N THR A 531 31.31 16.79 -5.43
CA THR A 531 32.36 16.73 -4.43
C THR A 531 33.11 18.06 -4.39
N ILE A 532 33.90 18.30 -3.36
CA ILE A 532 34.72 19.51 -3.27
C ILE A 532 35.69 19.69 -4.46
N LYS A 533 36.04 18.59 -5.16
CA LYS A 533 36.91 18.63 -6.34
C LYS A 533 36.21 19.25 -7.56
N ASP A 534 34.88 19.23 -7.59
CA ASP A 534 34.08 19.80 -8.67
C ASP A 534 33.95 21.33 -8.54
N LEU A 535 34.31 21.91 -7.38
CA LEU A 535 34.14 23.33 -7.08
C LEU A 535 34.70 24.28 -8.16
N PRO A 536 35.92 24.07 -8.72
CA PRO A 536 36.43 24.94 -9.78
C PRO A 536 35.55 24.94 -11.05
N GLU A 537 35.05 23.77 -11.46
CA GLU A 537 34.18 23.63 -12.64
C GLU A 537 32.80 24.25 -12.37
N LEU A 538 32.28 24.11 -11.15
CA LEU A 538 30.99 24.70 -10.77
C LEU A 538 31.03 26.23 -10.69
N ILE A 539 32.16 26.82 -10.30
CA ILE A 539 32.36 28.28 -10.35
C ILE A 539 32.30 28.76 -11.81
N VAL A 540 32.99 28.08 -12.72
CA VAL A 540 32.95 28.42 -14.15
C VAL A 540 31.53 28.25 -14.71
N LEU A 541 30.83 27.18 -14.34
CA LEU A 541 29.44 26.96 -14.74
C LEU A 541 28.52 28.10 -14.25
N GLU A 542 28.67 28.55 -13.00
CA GLU A 542 27.92 29.68 -12.43
C GLU A 542 28.17 30.98 -13.22
N GLU A 543 29.43 31.28 -13.54
CA GLU A 543 29.82 32.46 -14.32
C GLU A 543 29.22 32.47 -15.73
N LEU A 544 29.12 31.30 -16.36
CA LEU A 544 28.55 31.13 -17.69
C LEU A 544 27.01 31.17 -17.68
N CYS A 545 26.37 30.70 -16.60
CA CYS A 545 24.91 30.64 -16.51
C CYS A 545 24.28 31.97 -16.07
N TRP A 546 24.96 32.76 -15.23
CA TRP A 546 24.39 33.95 -14.60
C TRP A 546 25.24 35.20 -14.85
N SER A 547 24.58 36.36 -14.97
CA SER A 547 25.25 37.67 -14.96
C SER A 547 25.79 38.00 -13.57
N GLU A 548 26.82 38.84 -13.46
CA GLU A 548 27.51 39.20 -12.21
C GLU A 548 26.57 39.52 -11.02
N ASN A 549 25.47 40.24 -11.26
CA ASN A 549 24.50 40.62 -10.22
C ASN A 549 23.62 39.48 -9.68
N LEU A 550 23.60 38.34 -10.36
CA LEU A 550 22.74 37.18 -10.06
C LEU A 550 23.51 35.95 -9.59
N ARG A 551 24.85 35.98 -9.66
CA ARG A 551 25.73 34.88 -9.27
C ARG A 551 25.77 34.72 -7.75
N VAL A 552 25.96 33.48 -7.31
CA VAL A 552 26.53 33.23 -5.98
C VAL A 552 28.05 33.34 -5.98
N ASP A 553 28.62 33.59 -4.81
CA ASP A 553 30.07 33.49 -4.62
C ASP A 553 30.51 32.02 -4.47
N SER A 554 31.83 31.80 -4.52
CA SER A 554 32.42 30.47 -4.37
C SER A 554 32.18 29.86 -2.99
N GLU A 555 32.05 30.70 -1.95
CA GLU A 555 31.82 30.25 -0.57
C GLU A 555 30.43 29.61 -0.44
N GLU A 556 29.42 30.18 -1.09
CA GLU A 556 28.06 29.63 -1.12
C GLU A 556 27.99 28.32 -1.91
N ILE A 557 28.69 28.20 -3.06
CA ILE A 557 28.78 26.92 -3.78
C ILE A 557 29.44 25.85 -2.91
N GLN A 558 30.56 26.19 -2.27
CA GLN A 558 31.25 25.29 -1.35
C GLN A 558 30.35 24.88 -0.18
N ARG A 559 29.61 25.83 0.41
CA ARG A 559 28.67 25.57 1.51
C ARG A 559 27.58 24.59 1.10
N ARG A 560 27.00 24.72 -0.10
CA ARG A 560 25.97 23.78 -0.61
C ARG A 560 26.49 22.35 -0.67
N ILE A 561 27.72 22.18 -1.16
CA ILE A 561 28.38 20.87 -1.29
C ILE A 561 28.71 20.27 0.08
N LEU A 562 29.05 21.08 1.08
CA LEU A 562 29.45 20.59 2.40
C LEU A 562 28.29 20.39 3.38
N ASN A 563 27.30 21.30 3.39
CA ASN A 563 26.22 21.28 4.38
C ASN A 563 25.09 20.32 3.99
N PHE A 564 24.78 20.20 2.70
CA PHE A 564 23.71 19.33 2.21
C PHE A 564 24.09 18.66 0.88
N PRO A 565 25.18 17.87 0.83
CA PRO A 565 25.68 17.26 -0.42
C PRO A 565 24.60 16.44 -1.16
N GLN A 566 23.74 15.75 -0.41
CA GLN A 566 22.66 14.93 -0.94
C GLN A 566 21.57 15.76 -1.67
N GLY A 567 21.48 17.06 -1.41
CA GLY A 567 20.57 17.97 -2.11
C GLY A 567 21.13 18.58 -3.39
N GLN A 568 22.37 18.25 -3.76
CA GLN A 568 23.03 18.84 -4.91
C GLN A 568 23.32 17.76 -5.95
N PHE A 569 23.13 18.08 -7.23
CA PHE A 569 23.45 17.17 -8.33
C PHE A 569 24.16 17.91 -9.47
N VAL A 570 25.14 17.23 -10.06
CA VAL A 570 25.79 17.65 -11.29
C VAL A 570 25.36 16.72 -12.43
N LEU A 571 25.12 17.32 -13.59
CA LEU A 571 24.81 16.62 -14.83
C LEU A 571 26.09 16.46 -15.65
N GLU A 572 26.47 15.21 -15.88
CA GLU A 572 27.67 14.85 -16.63
C GLU A 572 27.31 14.29 -18.00
N LEU A 573 27.90 14.88 -19.04
CA LEU A 573 27.85 14.38 -20.41
C LEU A 573 29.29 14.15 -20.88
N GLU A 574 29.62 12.92 -21.28
CA GLU A 574 30.98 12.53 -21.67
C GLU A 574 32.04 12.93 -20.61
N ASP A 575 31.74 12.67 -19.33
CA ASP A 575 32.58 12.97 -18.16
C ASP A 575 32.89 14.46 -17.93
N LYS A 576 32.10 15.36 -18.54
CA LYS A 576 32.16 16.82 -18.27
C LYS A 576 30.91 17.30 -17.56
N ILE A 577 31.09 18.17 -16.57
CA ILE A 577 29.97 18.85 -15.91
C ILE A 577 29.38 19.88 -16.88
N VAL A 578 28.13 19.66 -17.27
CA VAL A 578 27.40 20.54 -18.20
C VAL A 578 26.17 21.19 -17.58
N GLY A 579 25.82 20.79 -16.35
CA GLY A 579 24.73 21.35 -15.59
C GLY A 579 24.83 21.02 -14.10
N ALA A 580 24.10 21.76 -13.28
CA ALA A 580 23.98 21.53 -11.85
C ALA A 580 22.60 21.98 -11.35
N ILE A 581 22.06 21.29 -10.34
CA ILE A 581 20.87 21.72 -9.61
C ILE A 581 21.19 21.72 -8.13
N TYR A 582 20.79 22.80 -7.46
CA TYR A 582 21.09 23.04 -6.05
C TYR A 582 19.82 23.16 -5.22
N SER A 583 19.87 22.66 -3.99
CA SER A 583 18.77 22.77 -3.04
C SER A 583 19.23 22.87 -1.59
N GLN A 584 18.30 23.16 -0.69
CA GLN A 584 18.49 23.03 0.75
C GLN A 584 17.19 22.62 1.43
N ARG A 585 17.28 22.05 2.63
CA ARG A 585 16.13 21.78 3.49
C ARG A 585 15.85 22.98 4.41
N ILE A 586 14.59 23.38 4.51
CA ILE A 586 14.08 24.41 5.45
C ILE A 586 12.87 23.87 6.21
N GLU A 587 12.57 24.45 7.37
CA GLU A 587 11.48 23.97 8.24
C GLU A 587 10.09 24.16 7.64
N ARG A 588 9.82 25.32 7.03
CA ARG A 588 8.52 25.70 6.46
C ARG A 588 8.69 26.81 5.42
N THR A 589 7.68 27.09 4.61
CA THR A 589 7.81 28.01 3.47
C THR A 589 7.86 29.48 3.91
N GLU A 590 7.19 29.82 5.00
CA GLU A 590 6.98 31.19 5.49
C GLU A 590 8.30 31.84 5.96
N VAL A 591 9.31 31.04 6.28
CA VAL A 591 10.65 31.54 6.67
C VAL A 591 11.37 32.27 5.54
N LEU A 592 10.91 32.13 4.29
CA LEU A 592 11.44 32.84 3.13
C LEU A 592 10.92 34.29 3.01
N GLU A 593 9.89 34.65 3.77
CA GLU A 593 9.33 35.99 3.74
C GLU A 593 10.27 37.01 4.40
N ASN A 594 10.39 38.20 3.77
CA ASN A 594 11.26 39.27 4.26
C ASN A 594 12.71 38.80 4.48
N ARG A 595 13.20 37.94 3.58
CA ARG A 595 14.59 37.49 3.52
C ARG A 595 15.20 37.86 2.18
N THR A 596 16.47 38.23 2.23
CA THR A 596 17.29 38.39 1.03
C THR A 596 17.94 37.07 0.67
N PHE A 597 18.31 36.92 -0.59
CA PHE A 597 19.01 35.76 -1.14
C PHE A 597 20.32 35.43 -0.39
N VAL A 598 20.96 36.42 0.24
CA VAL A 598 22.19 36.25 1.03
C VAL A 598 21.91 35.69 2.44
N GLU A 599 20.69 35.88 2.97
CA GLU A 599 20.28 35.39 4.29
C GLU A 599 19.67 33.97 4.22
N VAL A 600 19.12 33.58 3.07
CA VAL A 600 18.51 32.26 2.84
C VAL A 600 19.39 31.06 3.23
N PRO A 601 20.73 31.08 3.01
CA PRO A 601 21.64 30.06 3.50
C PRO A 601 21.50 29.69 4.98
N SER A 602 21.16 30.65 5.86
CA SER A 602 21.06 30.42 7.30
C SER A 602 19.77 29.71 7.73
N LEU A 603 18.83 29.51 6.81
CA LEU A 603 17.56 28.84 7.07
C LEU A 603 17.66 27.32 6.96
N HIS A 604 18.83 26.82 6.54
CA HIS A 604 19.03 25.40 6.34
C HIS A 604 18.93 24.61 7.65
N THR A 605 18.11 23.56 7.64
CA THR A 605 18.02 22.57 8.71
C THR A 605 18.07 21.16 8.13
N GLU A 606 18.84 20.25 8.71
CA GLU A 606 19.02 18.88 8.19
C GLU A 606 17.70 18.10 8.13
N SER A 607 16.80 18.34 9.09
CA SER A 607 15.49 17.69 9.21
C SER A 607 14.32 18.52 8.64
N GLY A 608 14.61 19.60 7.91
CA GLY A 608 13.57 20.46 7.32
C GLY A 608 12.61 19.67 6.41
N VAL A 609 11.31 19.89 6.54
CA VAL A 609 10.29 19.15 5.75
C VAL A 609 10.05 19.75 4.37
N VAL A 610 10.67 20.90 4.07
CA VAL A 610 10.56 21.59 2.79
C VAL A 610 11.90 21.60 2.08
N ILE A 611 11.96 21.14 0.84
CA ILE A 611 13.12 21.32 -0.02
C ILE A 611 12.97 22.65 -0.78
N GLN A 612 13.89 23.57 -0.61
CA GLN A 612 14.01 24.78 -1.41
C GLN A 612 15.00 24.55 -2.55
N LEU A 613 14.53 24.59 -3.80
CA LEU A 613 15.38 24.69 -4.99
C LEU A 613 16.03 26.08 -5.04
N LEU A 614 17.36 26.10 -5.13
CA LEU A 614 18.16 27.31 -5.09
C LEU A 614 18.53 27.81 -6.49
N ALA A 615 18.96 26.91 -7.38
CA ALA A 615 19.28 27.21 -8.77
C ALA A 615 19.31 25.95 -9.64
N THR A 616 19.07 26.13 -10.93
CA THR A 616 19.28 25.13 -11.98
C THR A 616 20.15 25.76 -13.06
N ASN A 617 21.37 25.28 -13.19
CA ASN A 617 22.38 25.78 -14.10
C ASN A 617 22.55 24.77 -15.25
N ILE A 618 22.50 25.23 -16.49
CA ILE A 618 22.77 24.45 -17.69
C ILE A 618 23.64 25.32 -18.60
N LEU A 619 24.73 24.75 -19.12
CA LEU A 619 25.62 25.46 -20.04
C LEU A 619 24.81 26.13 -21.17
N PRO A 620 25.05 27.42 -21.48
CA PRO A 620 24.25 28.17 -22.46
C PRO A 620 24.08 27.48 -23.82
N GLU A 621 25.13 26.81 -24.29
CA GLU A 621 25.13 26.10 -25.58
C GLU A 621 24.22 24.84 -25.60
N LEU A 622 23.81 24.33 -24.43
CA LEU A 622 23.00 23.12 -24.28
C LEU A 622 21.57 23.39 -23.76
N GLN A 623 21.22 24.64 -23.46
CA GLN A 623 19.92 25.00 -22.86
C GLN A 623 18.70 24.56 -23.72
N ASN A 624 18.85 24.51 -25.04
CA ASN A 624 17.77 24.16 -25.97
C ASN A 624 17.58 22.64 -26.19
N GLN A 625 18.33 21.79 -25.48
CA GLN A 625 18.27 20.33 -25.62
C GLN A 625 17.33 19.66 -24.59
N GLY A 626 16.60 20.45 -23.80
CA GLY A 626 15.71 19.93 -22.76
C GLY A 626 16.42 19.33 -21.56
N LEU A 627 17.72 19.62 -21.36
CA LEU A 627 18.48 19.14 -20.19
C LEU A 627 18.00 19.78 -18.88
N GLY A 628 17.59 21.05 -18.93
CA GLY A 628 17.00 21.74 -17.76
C GLY A 628 15.68 21.10 -17.33
N ASP A 629 14.83 20.74 -18.30
CA ASP A 629 13.57 20.03 -18.04
C ASP A 629 13.84 18.66 -17.41
N GLN A 630 14.73 17.87 -18.02
CA GLN A 630 15.09 16.55 -17.51
C GLN A 630 15.72 16.59 -16.11
N LEU A 631 16.58 17.58 -15.84
CA LEU A 631 17.22 17.74 -14.53
C LEU A 631 16.22 18.14 -13.45
N LEU A 632 15.32 19.09 -13.75
CA LEU A 632 14.27 19.49 -12.81
C LEU A 632 13.28 18.35 -12.57
N GLU A 633 12.82 17.67 -13.61
CA GLU A 633 11.90 16.53 -13.49
C GLU A 633 12.49 15.46 -12.58
N TRP A 634 13.74 15.08 -12.82
CA TRP A 634 14.42 14.08 -12.02
C TRP A 634 14.59 14.55 -10.56
N MET A 635 14.99 15.81 -10.33
CA MET A 635 15.14 16.34 -8.97
C MET A 635 13.83 16.31 -8.19
N LEU A 636 12.70 16.62 -8.84
CA LEU A 636 11.40 16.54 -8.20
C LEU A 636 10.99 15.09 -7.90
N GLN A 637 11.30 14.12 -8.77
CA GLN A 637 11.09 12.69 -8.47
C GLN A 637 11.95 12.22 -7.30
N TYR A 638 13.22 12.64 -7.26
CA TYR A 638 14.16 12.38 -6.17
C TYR A 638 13.62 12.93 -4.84
N CYS A 639 13.17 14.19 -4.82
CA CYS A 639 12.56 14.79 -3.63
C CYS A 639 11.24 14.12 -3.20
N ALA A 640 10.44 13.60 -4.15
CA ALA A 640 9.17 12.93 -3.84
C ALA A 640 9.36 11.61 -3.09
N VAL A 641 10.51 10.95 -3.27
CA VAL A 641 10.81 9.69 -2.59
C VAL A 641 11.67 9.84 -1.33
N MET A 642 12.28 11.01 -1.12
CA MET A 642 13.12 11.31 0.05
C MET A 642 12.32 11.30 1.36
N GLY A 643 12.88 10.68 2.39
CA GLY A 643 12.28 10.58 3.72
C GLY A 643 12.06 11.93 4.41
N GLY A 644 10.85 12.15 4.90
CA GLY A 644 10.46 13.33 5.68
C GLY A 644 10.21 14.60 4.86
N VAL A 645 10.25 14.55 3.53
CA VAL A 645 9.99 15.71 2.67
C VAL A 645 8.49 15.80 2.32
N GLU A 646 7.89 16.94 2.66
CA GLU A 646 6.46 17.19 2.43
C GLU A 646 6.20 18.00 1.16
N ARG A 647 7.12 18.89 0.77
CA ARG A 647 6.94 19.78 -0.40
C ARG A 647 8.27 20.29 -0.92
N VAL A 648 8.25 20.74 -2.18
CA VAL A 648 9.37 21.45 -2.82
C VAL A 648 8.93 22.87 -3.15
N VAL A 649 9.75 23.86 -2.82
CA VAL A 649 9.55 25.27 -3.16
C VAL A 649 10.77 25.81 -3.91
N GLY A 650 10.63 26.96 -4.53
CA GLY A 650 11.76 27.70 -5.10
C GLY A 650 11.47 29.18 -5.09
N VAL A 651 12.51 30.01 -5.06
CA VAL A 651 12.36 31.45 -5.30
C VAL A 651 13.05 31.79 -6.61
N THR A 652 12.24 31.88 -7.67
CA THR A 652 12.67 32.12 -9.04
C THR A 652 12.64 33.62 -9.38
N ARG A 653 12.93 33.97 -10.64
CA ARG A 653 12.86 35.34 -11.16
C ARG A 653 12.10 35.37 -12.49
N CYS A 654 11.67 36.55 -12.91
CA CYS A 654 11.17 36.75 -14.25
C CYS A 654 12.32 37.07 -15.21
N ARG A 655 12.17 36.68 -16.48
CA ARG A 655 13.12 37.03 -17.57
C ARG A 655 12.65 38.24 -18.36
N ASN A 656 11.35 38.34 -18.60
CA ASN A 656 10.78 39.27 -19.58
C ASN A 656 10.03 40.44 -18.95
N TYR A 657 10.08 40.61 -17.61
CA TYR A 657 9.35 41.68 -16.92
C TYR A 657 9.61 43.10 -17.46
N PRO A 658 10.86 43.49 -17.84
CA PRO A 658 11.11 44.82 -18.42
C PRO A 658 10.28 45.13 -19.67
N ASP A 659 9.93 44.10 -20.47
CA ASP A 659 9.14 44.24 -21.69
C ASP A 659 7.66 44.57 -21.42
N TYR A 660 7.19 44.36 -20.18
CA TYR A 660 5.80 44.50 -19.75
C TYR A 660 5.60 45.64 -18.73
N SER A 661 6.65 46.40 -18.42
CA SER A 661 6.55 47.61 -17.60
C SER A 661 5.61 48.64 -18.26
N PRO A 662 4.72 49.32 -17.50
CA PRO A 662 4.69 49.46 -16.05
C PRO A 662 3.71 48.53 -15.30
N ILE A 663 3.34 47.36 -15.85
CA ILE A 663 2.46 46.41 -15.15
C ILE A 663 3.09 46.01 -13.80
N PRO A 664 2.36 46.04 -12.67
CA PRO A 664 2.88 45.59 -11.38
C PRO A 664 3.36 44.13 -11.44
N MET A 665 4.51 43.83 -10.83
CA MET A 665 5.07 42.46 -10.80
C MET A 665 4.05 41.42 -10.31
N ALA A 666 3.28 41.74 -9.27
CA ALA A 666 2.25 40.84 -8.73
C ALA A 666 1.17 40.45 -9.76
N GLU A 667 0.89 41.33 -10.72
CA GLU A 667 -0.05 41.06 -11.81
C GLU A 667 0.65 40.36 -12.99
N TYR A 668 1.90 40.75 -13.28
CA TYR A 668 2.71 40.18 -14.35
C TYR A 668 2.97 38.67 -14.16
N ILE A 669 3.27 38.21 -12.95
CA ILE A 669 3.60 36.80 -12.67
C ILE A 669 2.45 35.82 -12.98
N HIS A 670 1.21 36.34 -13.14
CA HIS A 670 0.03 35.56 -13.50
C HIS A 670 -0.44 35.82 -14.94
N LYS A 671 0.26 36.66 -15.69
CA LYS A 671 -0.11 36.99 -17.07
C LYS A 671 0.10 35.77 -17.98
N LYS A 672 -0.99 35.34 -18.63
CA LYS A 672 -1.00 34.21 -19.56
C LYS A 672 -1.18 34.66 -21.01
N ASN A 673 -0.69 33.86 -21.94
CA ASN A 673 -0.99 33.99 -23.37
C ASN A 673 -2.34 33.32 -23.71
N GLU A 674 -2.74 33.37 -24.97
CA GLU A 674 -4.01 32.80 -25.47
C GLU A 674 -4.13 31.27 -25.22
N SER A 675 -3.00 30.57 -25.09
CA SER A 675 -2.96 29.12 -24.77
C SER A 675 -3.01 28.80 -23.27
N GLY A 676 -3.17 29.80 -22.40
CA GLY A 676 -3.21 29.61 -20.94
C GLY A 676 -1.84 29.41 -20.27
N LEU A 677 -0.74 29.53 -21.02
CA LEU A 677 0.64 29.46 -20.52
C LEU A 677 1.13 30.83 -20.07
N LEU A 678 1.93 30.88 -19.01
CA LEU A 678 2.53 32.13 -18.53
C LEU A 678 3.39 32.78 -19.61
N VAL A 679 3.31 34.11 -19.74
CA VAL A 679 4.05 34.84 -20.77
C VAL A 679 5.55 34.86 -20.48
N ASP A 680 5.94 34.90 -19.20
CA ASP A 680 7.34 34.85 -18.78
C ASP A 680 7.93 33.45 -18.99
N GLN A 681 9.10 33.38 -19.63
CA GLN A 681 9.72 32.11 -19.99
C GLN A 681 10.17 31.29 -18.77
N ILE A 682 10.69 31.93 -17.73
CA ILE A 682 11.18 31.22 -16.53
C ILE A 682 9.99 30.72 -15.70
N LEU A 683 8.96 31.55 -15.55
CA LEU A 683 7.74 31.10 -14.85
C LEU A 683 7.03 29.99 -15.63
N ARG A 684 7.01 30.06 -16.97
CA ARG A 684 6.47 29.00 -17.82
C ARG A 684 7.24 27.68 -17.63
N PHE A 685 8.57 27.73 -17.58
CA PHE A 685 9.39 26.54 -17.29
C PHE A 685 8.93 25.85 -16.00
N HIS A 686 8.69 26.59 -14.92
CA HIS A 686 8.18 26.00 -13.69
C HIS A 686 6.72 25.54 -13.81
N GLN A 687 5.85 26.32 -14.46
CA GLN A 687 4.43 26.00 -14.66
C GLN A 687 4.25 24.66 -15.39
N ILE A 688 4.99 24.41 -16.46
CA ILE A 688 4.86 23.18 -17.24
C ILE A 688 5.29 21.95 -16.43
N HIS A 689 6.18 22.11 -15.45
CA HIS A 689 6.60 21.08 -14.49
C HIS A 689 5.65 20.97 -13.28
N GLY A 690 4.48 21.61 -13.33
CA GLY A 690 3.44 21.52 -12.30
C GLY A 690 3.61 22.48 -11.12
N ALA A 691 4.46 23.51 -11.23
CA ALA A 691 4.60 24.51 -10.19
C ALA A 691 3.35 25.40 -10.08
N LYS A 692 2.93 25.66 -8.85
CA LYS A 692 1.99 26.75 -8.52
C LYS A 692 2.79 28.02 -8.26
N ILE A 693 2.43 29.10 -8.95
CA ILE A 693 2.99 30.43 -8.69
C ILE A 693 2.28 31.01 -7.48
N GLN A 694 3.00 31.22 -6.38
CA GLN A 694 2.42 31.63 -5.10
C GLN A 694 2.32 33.15 -4.98
N LYS A 695 3.46 33.84 -4.84
CA LYS A 695 3.50 35.29 -4.62
C LYS A 695 4.87 35.89 -4.93
N VAL A 696 4.89 37.21 -5.02
CA VAL A 696 6.13 38.01 -5.10
C VAL A 696 6.76 38.11 -3.71
N LEU A 697 8.09 37.99 -3.63
CA LEU A 697 8.90 38.24 -2.45
C LEU A 697 9.74 39.53 -2.64
N PRO A 698 9.30 40.68 -2.08
CA PRO A 698 10.04 41.95 -2.14
C PRO A 698 11.43 41.87 -1.53
N GLY A 699 12.41 42.47 -2.21
CA GLY A 699 13.77 42.60 -1.71
C GLY A 699 14.58 41.30 -1.70
N TYR A 700 14.05 40.20 -2.25
CA TYR A 700 14.74 38.91 -2.27
C TYR A 700 16.10 38.99 -3.00
N ARG A 701 16.20 39.72 -4.12
CA ARG A 701 17.46 39.90 -4.86
C ARG A 701 17.77 41.38 -5.07
N PRO A 702 18.32 42.12 -4.08
CA PRO A 702 18.49 43.57 -4.18
C PRO A 702 19.28 44.07 -5.41
N LYS A 703 20.15 43.22 -5.99
CA LYS A 703 20.94 43.54 -7.19
C LYS A 703 20.24 43.22 -8.52
N ASP A 704 19.07 42.56 -8.52
CA ASP A 704 18.28 42.26 -9.73
C ASP A 704 17.43 43.48 -10.12
N ILE A 705 18.06 44.45 -10.75
CA ILE A 705 17.43 45.72 -11.15
C ILE A 705 16.28 45.49 -12.15
N GLU A 706 16.44 44.53 -13.06
CA GLU A 706 15.42 44.19 -14.07
C GLU A 706 14.10 43.77 -13.43
N ASN A 707 14.16 43.05 -12.31
CA ASN A 707 12.99 42.64 -11.53
C ASN A 707 12.73 43.52 -10.31
N GLN A 708 13.34 44.70 -10.20
CA GLN A 708 13.15 45.63 -9.07
C GLN A 708 13.45 44.97 -7.70
N GLY A 709 14.35 44.00 -7.68
CA GLY A 709 14.73 43.22 -6.52
C GLY A 709 13.72 42.16 -6.03
N TYR A 710 12.64 41.95 -6.77
CA TYR A 710 11.63 40.93 -6.48
C TYR A 710 12.13 39.51 -6.78
N GLY A 711 11.81 38.56 -5.89
CA GLY A 711 11.77 37.13 -6.19
C GLY A 711 10.33 36.66 -6.41
N VAL A 712 10.15 35.50 -7.02
CA VAL A 712 8.82 34.87 -7.20
C VAL A 712 8.83 33.51 -6.52
N LEU A 713 8.00 33.34 -5.49
CA LEU A 713 7.84 32.06 -4.80
C LEU A 713 7.01 31.11 -5.66
N ILE A 714 7.56 29.92 -5.89
CA ILE A 714 6.91 28.81 -6.58
C ILE A 714 6.87 27.59 -5.66
N GLU A 715 5.85 26.75 -5.84
CA GLU A 715 5.67 25.54 -5.05
C GLU A 715 5.28 24.36 -5.94
N TYR A 716 5.87 23.20 -5.66
CA TYR A 716 5.54 21.93 -6.27
C TYR A 716 4.89 21.03 -5.23
N ASP A 717 3.68 20.58 -5.54
CA ASP A 717 3.04 19.47 -4.85
C ASP A 717 3.65 18.18 -5.40
N ILE A 718 4.77 17.73 -4.81
CA ILE A 718 5.54 16.57 -5.28
C ILE A 718 4.82 15.24 -5.11
N HIS A 719 3.75 15.21 -4.31
CA HIS A 719 3.00 14.00 -3.99
C HIS A 719 1.79 13.83 -4.91
N ASN A 720 1.18 14.93 -5.37
CA ASN A 720 0.01 14.93 -6.26
C ASN A 720 0.23 15.68 -7.58
N ARG A 721 1.50 15.81 -8.01
CA ARG A 721 1.91 16.64 -9.14
C ARG A 721 1.19 16.24 -10.44
N GLN A 722 0.63 17.22 -11.14
CA GLN A 722 0.13 17.05 -12.52
C GLN A 722 0.90 17.98 -13.46
N ARG A 723 1.37 17.43 -14.59
CA ARG A 723 2.09 18.18 -15.62
C ARG A 723 1.08 18.94 -16.49
N PHE A 724 1.50 20.08 -17.05
CA PHE A 724 0.64 20.88 -17.93
C PHE A 724 0.86 20.44 -19.39
N ASP A 725 -0.03 19.60 -19.91
CA ASP A 725 0.19 18.90 -21.19
C ASP A 725 -0.22 19.69 -22.44
N GLY A 726 -0.58 20.98 -22.30
CA GLY A 726 -0.91 21.86 -23.44
C GLY A 726 -2.16 21.48 -24.26
N VAL A 727 -2.77 20.31 -24.02
CA VAL A 727 -4.02 19.86 -24.63
C VAL A 727 -5.12 19.95 -23.58
N GLY A 728 -6.18 20.69 -23.93
CA GLY A 728 -7.17 21.21 -23.01
C GLY A 728 -7.84 20.19 -22.09
N VAL A 729 -7.86 20.54 -20.80
CA VAL A 729 -9.00 20.29 -19.93
C VAL A 729 -9.43 21.66 -19.42
N GLU A 730 -10.36 22.30 -20.13
CA GLU A 730 -11.27 23.25 -19.48
C GLU A 730 -12.08 22.45 -18.46
N LYS A 731 -11.66 22.49 -17.19
CA LYS A 731 -12.54 22.24 -16.06
C LYS A 731 -12.40 23.41 -15.10
N ASN A 732 -13.41 24.27 -15.17
CA ASN A 732 -13.88 25.22 -14.16
C ASN A 732 -12.78 25.86 -13.29
N GLN A 733 -12.15 26.91 -13.80
CA GLN A 733 -11.58 27.95 -12.94
C GLN A 733 -12.73 28.90 -12.56
N GLN A 734 -13.41 28.60 -11.46
CA GLN A 734 -14.06 29.66 -10.69
C GLN A 734 -12.99 30.35 -9.84
N GLU A 735 -12.99 31.68 -9.92
CA GLU A 735 -12.11 32.57 -9.17
C GLU A 735 -12.11 32.21 -7.69
N LYS A 736 -10.92 31.91 -7.14
CA LYS A 736 -10.72 31.77 -5.69
C LYS A 736 -10.89 33.14 -5.03
N VAL A 737 -12.07 33.36 -4.48
CA VAL A 737 -12.28 34.24 -3.33
C VAL A 737 -11.73 33.49 -2.11
N GLU A 738 -11.00 34.17 -1.23
CA GLU A 738 -10.66 33.64 0.10
C GLU A 738 -11.98 33.38 0.86
N ILE A 739 -12.38 32.11 0.91
CA ILE A 739 -13.50 31.62 1.72
C ILE A 739 -12.89 30.59 2.68
N GLU A 740 -13.26 30.65 3.97
CA GLU A 740 -13.06 29.54 4.91
C GLU A 740 -13.46 28.23 4.21
N GLU A 741 -12.50 27.32 3.96
CA GLU A 741 -12.75 26.14 3.11
C GLU A 741 -13.96 25.34 3.65
N ASP A 742 -15.00 25.17 2.83
CA ASP A 742 -16.18 24.37 3.18
C ASP A 742 -15.73 22.93 3.49
N VAL A 743 -16.11 22.41 4.65
CA VAL A 743 -15.76 21.06 5.11
C VAL A 743 -16.17 19.99 4.08
N ASP A 744 -17.28 20.20 3.35
CA ASP A 744 -17.68 19.30 2.26
C ASP A 744 -16.62 19.25 1.15
N GLU A 745 -16.06 20.41 0.78
CA GLU A 745 -15.04 20.53 -0.26
C GLU A 745 -13.67 20.03 0.21
N VAL A 746 -13.33 20.23 1.48
CA VAL A 746 -12.13 19.64 2.10
C VAL A 746 -12.21 18.12 2.06
N VAL A 747 -13.32 17.54 2.53
CA VAL A 747 -13.53 16.09 2.56
C VAL A 747 -13.55 15.52 1.14
N ALA A 748 -14.30 16.13 0.23
CA ALA A 748 -14.34 15.71 -1.17
C ALA A 748 -12.96 15.80 -1.83
N GLY A 749 -12.19 16.85 -1.53
CA GLY A 749 -10.83 17.03 -1.98
C GLY A 749 -9.92 15.89 -1.52
N CYS A 750 -9.92 15.59 -0.22
CA CYS A 750 -9.11 14.49 0.34
C CYS A 750 -9.50 13.13 -0.25
N VAL A 751 -10.80 12.84 -0.39
CA VAL A 751 -11.29 11.60 -1.00
C VAL A 751 -10.81 11.49 -2.45
N ARG A 752 -10.94 12.56 -3.24
CA ARG A 752 -10.47 12.59 -4.64
C ARG A 752 -8.97 12.42 -4.76
N THR A 753 -8.19 12.94 -3.82
CA THR A 753 -6.73 12.76 -3.79
C THR A 753 -6.33 11.30 -3.61
N VAL A 754 -7.05 10.58 -2.75
CA VAL A 754 -6.79 9.17 -2.46
C VAL A 754 -7.33 8.25 -3.56
N MET A 755 -8.42 8.66 -4.24
CA MET A 755 -8.95 7.92 -5.37
C MET A 755 -7.99 7.98 -6.56
N ASN A 756 -7.51 6.81 -6.99
CA ASN A 756 -6.90 6.68 -8.31
C ASN A 756 -7.94 7.01 -9.39
N LYS A 757 -7.58 7.75 -10.46
CA LYS A 757 -8.44 8.41 -11.49
C LYS A 757 -9.52 7.55 -12.20
N LYS A 758 -9.73 6.29 -11.83
CA LYS A 758 -10.61 5.31 -12.50
C LYS A 758 -12.09 5.37 -12.07
N CYS A 759 -12.41 5.95 -10.91
CA CYS A 759 -13.79 6.00 -10.37
C CYS A 759 -14.33 7.43 -10.30
N SER A 760 -15.62 7.62 -10.60
CA SER A 760 -16.30 8.91 -10.42
C SER A 760 -16.53 9.18 -8.94
N PHE A 761 -16.07 10.34 -8.45
CA PHE A 761 -16.39 10.81 -7.11
C PHE A 761 -17.91 11.01 -6.95
N ASP A 762 -18.46 10.51 -5.86
CA ASP A 762 -19.87 10.64 -5.48
C ASP A 762 -19.93 10.86 -3.95
N SER A 763 -20.61 11.92 -3.52
CA SER A 763 -20.65 12.33 -2.11
C SER A 763 -21.45 11.38 -1.23
N ASP A 764 -22.42 10.67 -1.82
CA ASP A 764 -23.35 9.81 -1.09
C ASP A 764 -22.97 8.33 -1.21
N ARG A 765 -21.98 8.00 -2.05
CA ARG A 765 -21.49 6.62 -2.22
C ARG A 765 -20.53 6.19 -1.10
N PRO A 766 -20.63 4.94 -0.62
CA PRO A 766 -19.65 4.40 0.30
C PRO A 766 -18.22 4.42 -0.24
N LEU A 767 -17.26 4.80 0.61
CA LEU A 767 -15.84 4.91 0.23
C LEU A 767 -15.30 3.60 -0.37
N MET A 768 -15.67 2.45 0.19
CA MET A 768 -15.21 1.14 -0.31
C MET A 768 -15.77 0.82 -1.70
N GLU A 769 -16.99 1.24 -2.01
CA GLU A 769 -17.60 1.10 -3.34
C GLU A 769 -16.98 2.07 -4.36
N MET A 770 -16.35 3.16 -3.89
CA MET A 770 -15.56 4.06 -4.71
C MET A 770 -14.14 3.52 -5.00
N GLY A 771 -13.82 2.32 -4.52
CA GLY A 771 -12.52 1.66 -4.71
C GLY A 771 -11.45 2.07 -3.70
N ILE A 772 -11.83 2.66 -2.56
CA ILE A 772 -10.90 3.02 -1.48
C ILE A 772 -10.71 1.81 -0.57
N GLU A 773 -9.53 1.20 -0.61
CA GLU A 773 -9.18 0.07 0.24
C GLU A 773 -8.50 0.52 1.54
N SER A 774 -8.00 -0.41 2.35
CA SER A 774 -7.61 -0.13 3.74
C SER A 774 -6.38 0.78 3.89
N LEU A 775 -5.43 0.73 2.95
CA LEU A 775 -4.25 1.61 3.01
C LEU A 775 -4.62 3.02 2.55
N GLU A 776 -5.49 3.11 1.55
CA GLU A 776 -6.12 4.33 1.08
C GLU A 776 -6.92 5.00 2.20
N LEU A 777 -7.58 4.22 3.08
CA LEU A 777 -8.22 4.77 4.29
C LEU A 777 -7.22 5.38 5.29
N LEU A 778 -6.01 4.83 5.45
CA LEU A 778 -4.98 5.46 6.28
C LEU A 778 -4.46 6.76 5.63
N GLU A 779 -4.29 6.76 4.32
CA GLU A 779 -3.93 7.96 3.58
C GLU A 779 -5.02 9.04 3.67
N LEU A 780 -6.29 8.65 3.54
CA LEU A 780 -7.44 9.53 3.69
C LEU A 780 -7.51 10.10 5.11
N LYS A 781 -7.30 9.26 6.13
CA LYS A 781 -7.19 9.70 7.52
C LYS A 781 -6.10 10.76 7.66
N TYR A 782 -4.88 10.46 7.22
CA TYR A 782 -3.75 11.37 7.31
C TYR A 782 -4.03 12.72 6.64
N LEU A 783 -4.60 12.70 5.42
CA LEU A 783 -4.96 13.92 4.70
C LEU A 783 -6.05 14.73 5.41
N LEU A 784 -7.08 14.08 5.96
CA LEU A 784 -8.14 14.74 6.72
C LEU A 784 -7.63 15.31 8.04
N GLU A 785 -6.85 14.56 8.81
CA GLU A 785 -6.24 15.03 10.06
C GLU A 785 -5.32 16.23 9.80
N LYS A 786 -4.55 16.19 8.70
CA LYS A 786 -3.66 17.29 8.30
C LYS A 786 -4.43 18.53 7.86
N LYS A 787 -5.48 18.38 7.05
CA LYS A 787 -6.23 19.53 6.52
C LYS A 787 -7.18 20.16 7.52
N LEU A 788 -7.80 19.34 8.38
CA LEU A 788 -8.78 19.80 9.37
C LEU A 788 -8.16 20.02 10.76
N GLU A 789 -6.88 19.68 10.95
CA GLU A 789 -6.17 19.74 12.24
C GLU A 789 -6.89 18.98 13.37
N VAL A 790 -7.51 17.86 13.03
CA VAL A 790 -8.26 17.00 13.95
C VAL A 790 -7.57 15.65 14.16
N LYS A 791 -7.97 14.92 15.19
CA LYS A 791 -7.61 13.52 15.40
C LYS A 791 -8.82 12.63 15.12
N ILE A 792 -8.64 11.60 14.30
CA ILE A 792 -9.71 10.69 13.85
C ILE A 792 -9.50 9.31 14.49
N GLU A 793 -10.58 8.76 15.08
CA GLU A 793 -10.53 7.45 15.72
C GLU A 793 -10.48 6.28 14.70
N PRO A 794 -9.93 5.11 15.07
CA PRO A 794 -9.67 4.01 14.13
C PRO A 794 -10.90 3.40 13.43
N ASN A 795 -12.12 3.57 13.95
CA ASN A 795 -13.37 3.03 13.39
C ASN A 795 -14.19 4.08 12.62
N PHE A 796 -13.69 5.30 12.51
CA PHE A 796 -14.42 6.47 12.00
C PHE A 796 -15.08 6.23 10.63
N PHE A 797 -14.33 5.73 9.65
CA PHE A 797 -14.82 5.50 8.28
C PHE A 797 -15.83 4.35 8.16
N PHE A 798 -15.98 3.51 9.17
CA PHE A 798 -17.02 2.46 9.19
C PHE A 798 -18.34 3.01 9.74
N LYS A 799 -18.25 4.01 10.62
CA LYS A 799 -19.42 4.73 11.14
C LYS A 799 -19.92 5.79 10.16
N TYR A 800 -19.00 6.47 9.48
CA TYR A 800 -19.27 7.49 8.48
C TYR A 800 -18.67 7.06 7.14
N GLY A 801 -19.38 6.14 6.48
CA GLY A 801 -18.89 5.43 5.30
C GLY A 801 -18.90 6.21 3.99
N THR A 802 -19.45 7.43 3.95
CA THR A 802 -19.58 8.25 2.72
C THR A 802 -18.94 9.63 2.91
N PRO A 803 -18.43 10.29 1.85
CA PRO A 803 -17.86 11.64 1.95
C PRO A 803 -18.81 12.63 2.64
N LYS A 804 -20.11 12.55 2.35
CA LYS A 804 -21.13 13.40 2.98
C LYS A 804 -21.32 13.09 4.47
N ALA A 805 -21.34 11.82 4.86
CA ALA A 805 -21.44 11.45 6.28
C ALA A 805 -20.24 11.95 7.09
N ILE A 806 -19.05 11.91 6.47
CA ILE A 806 -17.80 12.44 7.05
C ILE A 806 -17.89 13.96 7.21
N ALA A 807 -18.33 14.67 6.17
CA ALA A 807 -18.49 16.12 6.23
C ALA A 807 -19.55 16.54 7.25
N SER A 808 -20.72 15.89 7.28
CA SER A 808 -21.77 16.13 8.28
C SER A 808 -21.31 15.86 9.72
N TYR A 809 -20.41 14.89 9.93
CA TYR A 809 -19.80 14.66 11.24
C TYR A 809 -18.97 15.87 11.68
N PHE A 810 -18.06 16.35 10.83
CA PHE A 810 -17.21 17.50 11.15
C PHE A 810 -18.00 18.82 11.21
N LYS A 811 -19.16 18.89 10.56
CA LYS A 811 -20.14 20.00 10.70
C LYS A 811 -21.00 19.92 11.97
N GLY A 812 -20.94 18.81 12.73
CA GLY A 812 -21.72 18.62 13.97
C GLY A 812 -23.19 18.23 13.77
N GLU A 813 -23.58 17.80 12.57
CA GLU A 813 -24.99 17.57 12.18
C GLU A 813 -25.53 16.19 12.61
N THR A 814 -24.66 15.24 12.93
CA THR A 814 -25.00 13.83 13.20
C THR A 814 -25.55 13.56 14.60
N GLN A 815 -25.53 14.52 15.54
CA GLN A 815 -26.11 14.32 16.88
C GLN A 815 -27.64 14.53 16.95
N ALA A 816 -28.31 14.91 15.85
CA ALA A 816 -29.66 15.47 15.90
C ALA A 816 -30.83 14.61 15.35
N LYS A 817 -30.64 13.34 14.95
CA LYS A 817 -31.74 12.55 14.31
C LYS A 817 -31.86 11.11 14.80
N HIS A 818 -32.34 10.91 16.03
CA HIS A 818 -33.11 9.70 16.38
C HIS A 818 -34.60 10.04 16.22
N LYS A 819 -35.23 9.70 15.10
CA LYS A 819 -36.69 9.76 14.95
C LYS A 819 -37.28 8.37 15.19
N ASN A 820 -38.28 8.27 16.06
CA ASN A 820 -39.03 7.06 16.35
C ASN A 820 -39.80 6.58 15.10
N ILE A 821 -39.64 5.29 14.75
CA ILE A 821 -40.33 4.63 13.62
C ILE A 821 -41.86 4.66 13.77
N SER A 822 -42.39 4.79 14.99
CA SER A 822 -43.83 4.83 15.26
C SER A 822 -44.57 6.03 14.65
N GLU A 823 -43.86 7.11 14.29
CA GLU A 823 -44.45 8.29 13.65
C GLU A 823 -44.44 8.23 12.11
N LEU A 824 -43.73 7.27 11.51
CA LEU A 824 -43.53 7.14 10.06
C LEU A 824 -44.53 6.18 9.38
N LEU A 825 -45.32 5.43 10.15
CA LEU A 825 -46.41 4.60 9.61
C LEU A 825 -47.55 5.50 9.11
N PRO A 826 -48.05 5.34 7.88
CA PRO A 826 -49.30 5.98 7.46
C PRO A 826 -50.41 5.56 8.42
N LYS A 827 -51.17 6.52 8.98
CA LYS A 827 -52.45 6.20 9.63
C LYS A 827 -53.41 5.70 8.56
N ILE A 828 -53.38 4.39 8.28
CA ILE A 828 -54.36 3.75 7.42
C ILE A 828 -55.72 3.95 8.10
N ALA A 829 -56.61 4.71 7.48
CA ALA A 829 -57.99 4.82 7.89
C ALA A 829 -58.61 3.42 7.80
N GLN A 830 -58.79 2.75 8.93
CA GLN A 830 -59.46 1.47 8.98
C GLN A 830 -60.92 1.68 8.55
N PRO A 831 -61.43 0.97 7.52
CA PRO A 831 -62.86 0.76 7.41
C PRO A 831 -63.27 -0.12 8.58
N GLU A 832 -64.19 0.35 9.44
CA GLU A 832 -64.69 -0.42 10.59
C GLU A 832 -65.17 -1.82 10.15
N PRO A 833 -64.50 -2.91 10.57
CA PRO A 833 -65.07 -4.23 10.47
C PRO A 833 -65.96 -4.43 11.69
N LYS A 834 -67.28 -4.39 11.48
CA LYS A 834 -68.22 -5.06 12.37
C LYS A 834 -68.03 -6.57 12.22
N ALA A 835 -67.20 -7.19 13.06
CA ALA A 835 -67.22 -8.64 13.27
C ALA A 835 -66.70 -9.02 14.66
N GLU A 836 -67.37 -10.02 15.20
CA GLU A 836 -67.39 -10.55 16.56
C GLU A 836 -66.02 -10.91 17.17
N LYS A 837 -65.90 -10.70 18.48
CA LYS A 837 -64.82 -11.22 19.32
C LYS A 837 -64.81 -12.74 19.26
N THR A 838 -63.95 -13.32 18.43
CA THR A 838 -63.49 -14.69 18.63
C THR A 838 -62.29 -14.69 19.55
N ASP A 839 -62.35 -15.55 20.56
CA ASP A 839 -61.44 -15.69 21.69
C ASP A 839 -60.06 -16.21 21.23
N SER A 840 -59.16 -15.32 20.80
CA SER A 840 -57.75 -15.67 20.59
C SER A 840 -56.99 -15.46 21.90
N GLY A 841 -56.81 -16.53 22.67
CA GLY A 841 -56.27 -16.55 24.03
C GLY A 841 -54.80 -16.15 24.23
N PHE A 842 -54.33 -15.03 23.67
CA PHE A 842 -53.02 -14.44 23.96
C PHE A 842 -53.15 -13.30 24.99
N SER A 843 -52.28 -13.28 25.99
CA SER A 843 -52.26 -12.19 26.99
C SER A 843 -51.59 -10.93 26.44
N ALA A 844 -51.96 -9.75 26.95
CA ALA A 844 -51.36 -8.47 26.53
C ALA A 844 -49.83 -8.43 26.70
N ALA A 845 -49.29 -9.13 27.71
CA ALA A 845 -47.85 -9.26 27.93
C ALA A 845 -47.13 -10.15 26.90
N GLN A 846 -47.85 -11.05 26.19
CA GLN A 846 -47.28 -11.83 25.09
C GLN A 846 -47.23 -11.04 23.77
N LEU A 847 -48.04 -10.00 23.62
CA LEU A 847 -48.04 -9.11 22.45
C LEU A 847 -46.92 -8.07 22.49
N GLU A 848 -46.47 -7.63 23.69
CA GLU A 848 -45.37 -6.65 23.84
C GLU A 848 -44.00 -7.18 23.36
N ASN A 849 -43.80 -8.50 23.30
CA ASN A 849 -42.58 -9.15 22.78
C ASN A 849 -42.83 -9.93 21.47
N GLY A 850 -43.97 -9.71 20.81
CA GLY A 850 -44.36 -10.44 19.60
C GLY A 850 -43.71 -9.86 18.34
N ILE A 851 -43.39 -10.72 17.37
CA ILE A 851 -42.96 -10.29 16.03
C ILE A 851 -44.22 -10.07 15.18
N ALA A 852 -44.40 -8.86 14.67
CA ALA A 852 -45.46 -8.55 13.70
C ALA A 852 -44.94 -8.71 12.27
N ILE A 853 -45.58 -9.59 11.50
CA ILE A 853 -45.35 -9.67 10.05
C ILE A 853 -46.22 -8.59 9.39
N ILE A 854 -45.62 -7.44 9.10
CA ILE A 854 -46.32 -6.28 8.56
C ILE A 854 -46.23 -6.15 7.03
N GLY A 855 -45.36 -6.92 6.39
CA GLY A 855 -45.23 -7.00 4.94
C GLY A 855 -44.69 -8.36 4.49
N THR A 856 -45.13 -8.82 3.32
CA THR A 856 -44.67 -10.08 2.73
C THR A 856 -44.72 -10.00 1.20
N ALA A 857 -43.77 -10.66 0.56
CA ALA A 857 -43.75 -10.89 -0.88
C ALA A 857 -43.18 -12.29 -1.15
N CYS A 858 -43.57 -12.91 -2.26
CA CYS A 858 -43.10 -14.23 -2.62
C CYS A 858 -43.26 -14.50 -4.11
N ARG A 859 -42.43 -15.40 -4.64
CA ARG A 859 -42.49 -15.84 -6.03
C ARG A 859 -42.30 -17.36 -6.10
N PHE A 860 -43.33 -18.08 -6.56
CA PHE A 860 -43.38 -19.54 -6.65
C PHE A 860 -43.82 -20.02 -8.05
N PRO A 861 -43.57 -21.30 -8.41
CA PRO A 861 -44.12 -21.91 -9.62
C PRO A 861 -45.66 -21.80 -9.70
N GLY A 862 -46.20 -21.79 -10.92
CA GLY A 862 -47.64 -21.64 -11.17
C GLY A 862 -48.12 -20.18 -11.18
N ASP A 863 -47.24 -19.25 -11.54
CA ASP A 863 -47.49 -17.80 -11.59
C ASP A 863 -47.95 -17.19 -10.26
N ALA A 864 -47.52 -17.80 -9.14
CA ALA A 864 -47.72 -17.28 -7.80
C ALA A 864 -46.63 -16.26 -7.44
N ASP A 865 -46.76 -15.05 -7.99
CA ASP A 865 -45.91 -13.87 -7.77
C ASP A 865 -46.38 -12.96 -6.62
N SER A 866 -47.33 -13.44 -5.82
CA SER A 866 -47.82 -12.74 -4.63
C SER A 866 -48.37 -13.71 -3.58
N PRO A 867 -48.40 -13.32 -2.30
CA PRO A 867 -48.99 -14.13 -1.24
C PRO A 867 -50.43 -14.55 -1.52
N GLN A 868 -51.23 -13.70 -2.16
CA GLN A 868 -52.64 -14.00 -2.49
C GLN A 868 -52.76 -15.07 -3.58
N LYS A 869 -51.92 -14.99 -4.63
CA LYS A 869 -51.91 -16.01 -5.69
C LYS A 869 -51.38 -17.34 -5.15
N TYR A 870 -50.33 -17.30 -4.32
CA TYR A 870 -49.82 -18.49 -3.65
C TYR A 870 -50.89 -19.15 -2.76
N TRP A 871 -51.61 -18.35 -1.98
CA TRP A 871 -52.72 -18.85 -1.16
C TRP A 871 -53.83 -19.49 -2.01
N SER A 872 -54.18 -18.88 -3.15
CA SER A 872 -55.14 -19.45 -4.09
C SER A 872 -54.69 -20.80 -4.66
N LEU A 873 -53.40 -20.97 -5.00
CA LEU A 873 -52.87 -22.27 -5.44
C LEU A 873 -53.06 -23.35 -4.37
N LEU A 874 -52.71 -23.01 -3.11
CA LEU A 874 -52.84 -23.92 -1.98
C LEU A 874 -54.30 -24.30 -1.70
N CYS A 875 -55.21 -23.33 -1.65
CA CYS A 875 -56.63 -23.58 -1.38
C CYS A 875 -57.30 -24.41 -2.48
N ASN A 876 -56.87 -24.25 -3.73
CA ASN A 876 -57.41 -24.99 -4.87
C ASN A 876 -56.69 -26.32 -5.14
N GLY A 877 -55.66 -26.67 -4.37
CA GLY A 877 -54.89 -27.90 -4.53
C GLY A 877 -54.21 -28.02 -5.90
N ILE A 878 -53.75 -26.89 -6.46
CA ILE A 878 -53.16 -26.85 -7.80
C ILE A 878 -51.71 -27.36 -7.75
N ASP A 879 -51.40 -28.34 -8.59
CA ASP A 879 -50.03 -28.80 -8.84
C ASP A 879 -49.35 -27.87 -9.85
N ALA A 880 -48.28 -27.20 -9.42
CA ALA A 880 -47.51 -26.26 -10.23
C ALA A 880 -46.34 -26.92 -11.00
N ILE A 881 -46.22 -28.25 -10.93
CA ILE A 881 -45.23 -29.02 -11.69
C ILE A 881 -45.66 -29.07 -13.15
N THR A 882 -44.78 -28.57 -14.02
CA THR A 882 -44.99 -28.53 -15.47
C THR A 882 -43.82 -29.20 -16.18
N GLU A 883 -44.01 -29.56 -17.45
CA GLU A 883 -42.88 -29.97 -18.28
C GLU A 883 -41.92 -28.79 -18.48
N VAL A 884 -40.61 -29.05 -18.64
CA VAL A 884 -39.60 -28.00 -18.82
C VAL A 884 -40.04 -27.01 -19.91
N PRO A 885 -40.22 -25.71 -19.58
CA PRO A 885 -40.66 -24.72 -20.54
C PRO A 885 -39.65 -24.51 -21.69
N LEU A 886 -40.16 -24.20 -22.88
CA LEU A 886 -39.34 -24.00 -24.10
C LEU A 886 -38.27 -22.89 -23.98
N ASN A 887 -38.47 -21.94 -23.06
CA ASN A 887 -37.54 -20.83 -22.81
C ASN A 887 -36.45 -21.15 -21.76
N ARG A 888 -36.32 -22.40 -21.30
CA ARG A 888 -35.29 -22.83 -20.33
C ARG A 888 -34.14 -23.56 -21.03
N TRP A 889 -34.23 -24.88 -21.15
CA TRP A 889 -33.28 -25.71 -21.88
C TRP A 889 -34.06 -26.74 -22.71
N ASP A 890 -33.45 -27.22 -23.79
CA ASP A 890 -34.07 -28.21 -24.68
C ASP A 890 -34.20 -29.57 -23.98
N ILE A 891 -35.40 -29.89 -23.48
CA ILE A 891 -35.64 -31.11 -22.74
C ILE A 891 -35.38 -32.38 -23.56
N GLU A 892 -35.59 -32.36 -24.88
CA GLU A 892 -35.34 -33.52 -25.73
C GLU A 892 -33.84 -33.86 -25.80
N LYS A 893 -32.99 -32.84 -25.67
CA LYS A 893 -31.53 -33.03 -25.65
C LYS A 893 -31.04 -33.66 -24.35
N TYR A 894 -31.70 -33.41 -23.22
CA TYR A 894 -31.19 -33.81 -21.90
C TYR A 894 -31.95 -34.97 -21.25
N TYR A 895 -33.16 -35.29 -21.69
CA TYR A 895 -33.94 -36.39 -21.12
C TYR A 895 -33.43 -37.78 -21.53
N ASN A 896 -33.35 -38.70 -20.58
CA ASN A 896 -33.36 -40.14 -20.84
C ASN A 896 -34.15 -40.89 -19.75
N PRO A 897 -35.02 -41.86 -20.12
CA PRO A 897 -35.70 -42.72 -19.13
C PRO A 897 -34.74 -43.57 -18.26
N ASP A 898 -33.51 -43.86 -18.71
CA ASP A 898 -32.47 -44.54 -17.93
C ASP A 898 -31.75 -43.56 -17.00
N LYS A 899 -31.93 -43.75 -15.68
CA LYS A 899 -31.35 -42.91 -14.62
C LYS A 899 -29.83 -43.00 -14.52
N ASN A 900 -29.21 -44.01 -15.13
CA ASN A 900 -27.76 -44.24 -15.02
C ASN A 900 -26.98 -43.66 -16.20
N GLN A 901 -27.63 -43.03 -17.18
CA GLN A 901 -26.92 -42.45 -18.32
C GLN A 901 -26.20 -41.15 -17.92
N PRO A 902 -24.86 -41.06 -18.04
CA PRO A 902 -24.13 -39.85 -17.68
C PRO A 902 -24.55 -38.63 -18.50
N GLY A 903 -24.71 -37.48 -17.84
CA GLY A 903 -25.07 -36.20 -18.48
C GLY A 903 -26.53 -36.08 -18.94
N LYS A 904 -27.41 -36.99 -18.51
CA LYS A 904 -28.85 -36.98 -18.81
C LYS A 904 -29.69 -36.84 -17.54
N ILE A 905 -30.88 -36.25 -17.68
CA ILE A 905 -31.86 -36.11 -16.61
C ILE A 905 -32.99 -37.12 -16.78
N SER A 906 -33.47 -37.66 -15.67
CA SER A 906 -34.51 -38.70 -15.65
C SER A 906 -35.93 -38.19 -15.47
N SER A 907 -36.09 -36.87 -15.27
CA SER A 907 -37.39 -36.19 -15.21
C SER A 907 -37.47 -35.13 -16.30
N ARG A 908 -38.67 -34.97 -16.88
CA ARG A 908 -39.04 -33.87 -17.78
C ARG A 908 -39.86 -32.79 -17.08
N TYR A 909 -40.20 -33.01 -15.81
CA TYR A 909 -41.12 -32.19 -15.05
C TYR A 909 -40.41 -31.50 -13.89
N GLY A 910 -40.78 -30.25 -13.61
CA GLY A 910 -40.25 -29.44 -12.52
C GLY A 910 -41.13 -28.23 -12.22
N GLY A 911 -40.81 -27.53 -11.12
CA GLY A 911 -41.43 -26.25 -10.78
C GLY A 911 -40.60 -25.11 -11.35
N PHE A 912 -41.20 -24.26 -12.19
CA PHE A 912 -40.51 -23.17 -12.86
C PHE A 912 -41.15 -21.82 -12.52
N ILE A 913 -40.31 -20.85 -12.17
CA ILE A 913 -40.71 -19.44 -11.98
C ILE A 913 -40.67 -18.75 -13.35
N SER A 914 -41.66 -17.90 -13.63
CA SER A 914 -41.69 -17.08 -14.85
C SER A 914 -40.71 -15.90 -14.76
N GLU A 915 -40.24 -15.42 -15.91
CA GLU A 915 -39.42 -14.19 -16.01
C GLU A 915 -38.11 -14.16 -15.20
N VAL A 916 -37.49 -15.31 -14.94
CA VAL A 916 -36.20 -15.42 -14.21
C VAL A 916 -35.05 -14.63 -14.86
N ASP A 917 -35.16 -14.36 -16.14
CA ASP A 917 -34.19 -13.67 -16.98
C ASP A 917 -34.39 -12.15 -16.99
N LYS A 918 -35.49 -11.65 -16.40
CA LYS A 918 -35.80 -10.22 -16.29
C LYS A 918 -35.37 -9.67 -14.94
N PHE A 919 -34.92 -8.41 -14.94
CA PHE A 919 -34.56 -7.66 -13.73
C PHE A 919 -34.48 -6.16 -14.07
N ASP A 920 -35.07 -5.31 -13.25
CA ASP A 920 -34.97 -3.85 -13.40
C ASP A 920 -33.66 -3.32 -12.78
N ALA A 921 -32.57 -3.47 -13.52
CA ALA A 921 -31.23 -3.16 -13.03
C ALA A 921 -31.06 -1.67 -12.66
N ASP A 922 -31.62 -0.77 -13.47
CA ASP A 922 -31.48 0.68 -13.27
C ASP A 922 -32.20 1.12 -11.99
N PHE A 923 -33.36 0.53 -11.68
CA PHE A 923 -34.10 0.79 -10.44
C PHE A 923 -33.30 0.46 -9.18
N PHE A 924 -32.51 -0.62 -9.21
CA PHE A 924 -31.62 -1.03 -8.11
C PHE A 924 -30.21 -0.46 -8.21
N HIS A 925 -29.98 0.52 -9.10
CA HIS A 925 -28.67 1.14 -9.32
C HIS A 925 -27.55 0.17 -9.74
N ILE A 926 -27.92 -0.94 -10.38
CA ILE A 926 -27.01 -1.95 -10.90
C ILE A 926 -26.83 -1.72 -12.41
N SER A 927 -25.59 -1.70 -12.90
CA SER A 927 -25.37 -1.51 -14.33
C SER A 927 -25.87 -2.71 -15.16
N PRO A 928 -26.37 -2.54 -16.40
CA PRO A 928 -26.79 -3.67 -17.24
C PRO A 928 -25.68 -4.71 -17.48
N ARG A 929 -24.41 -4.26 -17.47
CA ARG A 929 -23.24 -5.15 -17.59
C ARG A 929 -23.07 -6.02 -16.36
N GLU A 930 -23.20 -5.44 -15.17
CA GLU A 930 -23.10 -6.15 -13.90
C GLU A 930 -24.30 -7.07 -13.69
N ALA A 931 -25.52 -6.57 -13.94
CA ALA A 931 -26.76 -7.33 -13.82
C ALA A 931 -26.67 -8.67 -14.53
N LYS A 932 -26.03 -8.76 -15.71
CA LYS A 932 -25.85 -10.00 -16.47
C LYS A 932 -25.11 -11.10 -15.69
N TYR A 933 -24.19 -10.73 -14.81
CA TYR A 933 -23.37 -11.65 -14.00
C TYR A 933 -23.93 -11.87 -12.59
N ILE A 934 -24.97 -11.14 -12.18
CA ILE A 934 -25.62 -11.37 -10.89
C ILE A 934 -26.43 -12.67 -10.94
N ASP A 935 -26.35 -13.51 -9.91
CA ASP A 935 -27.20 -14.71 -9.80
C ASP A 935 -28.70 -14.30 -9.86
N PRO A 936 -29.54 -14.93 -10.70
CA PRO A 936 -30.98 -14.68 -10.72
C PRO A 936 -31.66 -14.72 -9.34
N GLN A 937 -31.16 -15.52 -8.40
CA GLN A 937 -31.65 -15.56 -7.01
C GLN A 937 -31.45 -14.22 -6.30
N GLN A 938 -30.31 -13.56 -6.50
CA GLN A 938 -30.01 -12.24 -5.92
C GLN A 938 -30.87 -11.16 -6.55
N ARG A 939 -31.10 -11.22 -7.87
CA ARG A 939 -31.99 -10.29 -8.59
C ARG A 939 -33.43 -10.38 -8.07
N ILE A 940 -33.94 -11.60 -7.93
CA ILE A 940 -35.30 -11.84 -7.40
C ILE A 940 -35.39 -11.39 -5.94
N LEU A 941 -34.35 -11.64 -5.12
CA LEU A 941 -34.34 -11.19 -3.73
C LEU A 941 -34.47 -9.67 -3.60
N LEU A 942 -33.78 -8.90 -4.45
CA LEU A 942 -33.88 -7.44 -4.45
C LEU A 942 -35.32 -6.97 -4.78
N GLU A 943 -35.92 -7.55 -5.82
CA GLU A 943 -37.31 -7.23 -6.20
C GLU A 943 -38.32 -7.60 -5.11
N GLU A 944 -38.22 -8.80 -4.53
CA GLU A 944 -39.17 -9.26 -3.52
C GLU A 944 -38.99 -8.55 -2.18
N ASN A 945 -37.78 -8.14 -1.80
CA ASN A 945 -37.55 -7.30 -0.63
C ASN A 945 -38.22 -5.93 -0.79
N TRP A 946 -38.09 -5.32 -1.98
CA TRP A 946 -38.76 -4.06 -2.27
C TRP A 946 -40.28 -4.19 -2.19
N LYS A 947 -40.85 -5.22 -2.83
CA LYS A 947 -42.30 -5.52 -2.76
C LYS A 947 -42.78 -5.79 -1.34
N ALA A 948 -41.97 -6.43 -0.50
CA ALA A 948 -42.32 -6.68 0.90
C ALA A 948 -42.41 -5.37 1.70
N LEU A 949 -41.50 -4.42 1.46
CA LEU A 949 -41.54 -3.08 2.05
C LEU A 949 -42.73 -2.26 1.52
N GLU A 950 -43.03 -2.34 0.22
CA GLU A 950 -44.22 -1.73 -0.37
C GLU A 950 -45.51 -2.30 0.22
N ASN A 951 -45.57 -3.63 0.41
CA ASN A 951 -46.69 -4.29 1.07
C ASN A 951 -46.86 -3.83 2.52
N ALA A 952 -45.76 -3.54 3.23
CA ALA A 952 -45.77 -2.94 4.55
C ALA A 952 -46.10 -1.43 4.56
N GLY A 953 -46.12 -0.77 3.40
CA GLY A 953 -46.27 0.68 3.29
C GLY A 953 -45.08 1.47 3.86
N ILE A 954 -43.89 0.86 3.88
CA ILE A 954 -42.66 1.46 4.40
C ILE A 954 -41.85 2.03 3.24
N ASN A 955 -41.45 3.30 3.34
CA ASN A 955 -40.46 3.89 2.43
C ASN A 955 -39.07 3.28 2.74
N PRO A 956 -38.42 2.56 1.81
CA PRO A 956 -37.11 1.95 2.04
C PRO A 956 -36.03 2.95 2.48
N GLU A 957 -36.05 4.17 1.95
CA GLU A 957 -35.08 5.22 2.32
C GLU A 957 -35.19 5.65 3.79
N SER A 958 -36.37 5.48 4.40
CA SER A 958 -36.63 5.87 5.80
C SER A 958 -36.00 4.92 6.83
N LEU A 959 -35.53 3.74 6.40
CA LEU A 959 -34.92 2.74 7.27
C LEU A 959 -33.45 3.03 7.56
N SER A 960 -32.78 3.82 6.71
CA SER A 960 -31.37 4.17 6.88
C SER A 960 -31.15 4.99 8.15
N GLY A 961 -30.22 4.54 9.01
CA GLY A 961 -29.92 5.17 10.30
C GLY A 961 -30.87 4.80 11.45
N THR A 962 -31.78 3.85 11.24
CA THR A 962 -32.65 3.29 12.28
C THR A 962 -32.13 1.94 12.79
N GLU A 963 -32.72 1.41 13.87
CA GLU A 963 -32.42 0.07 14.40
C GLU A 963 -33.06 -1.05 13.53
N THR A 964 -32.82 -1.03 12.22
CA THR A 964 -33.36 -2.01 11.27
C THR A 964 -32.30 -3.05 10.92
N GLY A 965 -32.62 -4.34 11.07
CA GLY A 965 -31.79 -5.47 10.67
C GLY A 965 -32.33 -6.19 9.44
N VAL A 966 -31.43 -6.66 8.56
CA VAL A 966 -31.77 -7.48 7.38
C VAL A 966 -31.15 -8.86 7.55
N PHE A 967 -31.95 -9.91 7.38
CA PHE A 967 -31.51 -11.31 7.48
C PHE A 967 -31.88 -12.03 6.19
N VAL A 968 -30.90 -12.68 5.55
CA VAL A 968 -31.06 -13.34 4.24
C VAL A 968 -30.62 -14.80 4.35
N GLY A 969 -31.41 -15.70 3.78
CA GLY A 969 -31.03 -17.10 3.55
C GLY A 969 -31.09 -17.42 2.06
N ILE A 970 -30.02 -18.01 1.53
CA ILE A 970 -29.91 -18.47 0.14
C ILE A 970 -29.45 -19.94 0.14
N ALA A 971 -29.89 -20.72 -0.85
CA ALA A 971 -29.48 -22.12 -1.02
C ALA A 971 -28.97 -22.34 -2.45
N PHE A 972 -27.93 -23.17 -2.59
CA PHE A 972 -27.25 -23.53 -3.85
C PHE A 972 -26.45 -22.36 -4.49
N HIS A 973 -25.25 -22.66 -4.99
CA HIS A 973 -24.31 -21.70 -5.59
C HIS A 973 -23.95 -22.10 -7.04
N ASP A 974 -24.86 -22.81 -7.71
CA ASP A 974 -24.59 -23.41 -9.03
C ASP A 974 -24.32 -22.35 -10.11
N TYR A 975 -24.80 -21.11 -9.95
CA TYR A 975 -24.52 -20.01 -10.88
C TYR A 975 -23.08 -19.51 -10.78
N GLU A 976 -22.46 -19.56 -9.60
CA GLU A 976 -21.04 -19.26 -9.39
C GLU A 976 -20.16 -20.29 -10.12
N GLN A 977 -20.53 -21.58 -10.07
CA GLN A 977 -19.79 -22.66 -10.73
C GLN A 977 -19.82 -22.58 -12.27
N LEU A 978 -20.70 -21.74 -12.84
CA LEU A 978 -20.83 -21.54 -14.29
C LEU A 978 -20.06 -20.30 -14.80
N GLN A 979 -19.53 -19.46 -13.91
CA GLN A 979 -18.73 -18.26 -14.23
C GLN A 979 -17.24 -18.56 -14.19
#